data_AF-A0A955J5M0-F1
#
_entry.id   AF-A0A955J5M0-F1
#
_cell.length_a   1.000
_cell.length_b   1.000
_cell.length_c   1.000
_cell.angle_alpha   90.00
_cell.angle_beta   90.00
_cell.angle_gamma   90.00
#
_symmetry.space_group_name_H-M   'P 1'
#
loop_
_entity.id
_entity.type
_entity.pdbx_description
1 polymer ?
#
loop_
_entity_poly.entity_id
_entity_poly.type
_entity_poly.pdbx_seq_one_letter_code
_entity_poly.pdbx_strand_id
1 'polypeptide(L)'
;MPRHAFRPASPRPIVFEPLEERVLLSADCPVIELIETDNRGLVTLTSSLQLRAGTVNSQTIRVFAAGSDGLIGTDDDVQVSADISYDNASRQIRIDGGVDADERYRIIVDGDSIVSTEGVALDAEFNGFGQDTGDGVAGGILDIYSRGAATSVARLVTAYGTIDIELFEDDTPQTVANFLRYANDGLYDQSFFHRLVEGFVIQGGGFFAQDDLAEIPKFGTVQNEPGISNTRGTVAMAKMAGNPNSATSEWFFNIGNNSANLDNQNGGFTVFGRITDNAGLAVLDDLADLMTVNAASQGSPFGELPVVDPQAFEDAGDQAEPDNLIVFQRISLLVEFDNEPFQQLDLEGAMTVTNPEGGATVTFVDVAGSGMLNGGDFFEVKFGRNDSIKSITLSKDMPDVPVGIVISETDEVGSIKDMRKGQPLDLAYLVSSAPVNNISLKSGISGMDLNNFVAPGIIFSDDIDNDNQRDDPIALYVAGGFVQSITISGDVTGDVVVMDGAGKVSIKGDMTDGDFTFGSDDRGRSVSIDAQRVNRSSLRSEQAIGTISVSDWRDTGARRNQVEAPSIRNIKTSGGSGVDGNFDVDLDISGAGGDQPDLGGVSIKGDIFSGDWSIGGDAGSIKVKGDALNWNLDVGGDLKSVDFGEGTNVNITVENELTSGLGVRSWVGGNLEVDKLRSVKVSDDANLIITVNNAAQDDFLTADFNFGGDFSGSVFVFGGARNLVVKGTVDDAEFRFADEVRNARFGRITDSDIEMLNGARKLTFTDWNGGELRGDQYRKIQATGSDRGNVPGDIRATINLGQFLLLRTSRGGDLETDASIQAAGTIDIAGDIVDSEIFITGGNQ
;
A
#
# COMPACT_ATOMS: atom_id res chain seq x y z
N MET A 1 -2.01 -4.04 58.15
CA MET A 1 -0.63 -4.46 57.82
C MET A 1 -0.61 -5.96 57.55
N PRO A 2 -0.40 -6.37 56.28
CA PRO A 2 0.30 -7.61 56.00
C PRO A 2 1.49 -7.38 55.06
N ARG A 3 2.45 -8.30 55.17
CA ARG A 3 3.79 -8.31 54.58
C ARG A 3 3.73 -8.48 53.05
N HIS A 4 4.38 -7.58 52.31
CA HIS A 4 4.76 -7.80 50.91
C HIS A 4 6.00 -8.70 50.88
N ALA A 5 5.86 -9.90 50.32
CA ALA A 5 6.98 -10.74 49.93
C ALA A 5 7.42 -10.34 48.52
N PHE A 6 8.65 -9.84 48.40
CA PHE A 6 9.35 -9.70 47.13
C PHE A 6 9.58 -11.10 46.54
N ARG A 7 9.09 -11.34 45.32
CA ARG A 7 9.59 -12.43 44.47
C ARG A 7 10.90 -11.95 43.83
N PRO A 8 12.01 -12.70 43.91
CA PRO A 8 13.22 -12.37 43.15
C PRO A 8 12.96 -12.64 41.66
N ALA A 9 13.55 -11.79 40.82
CA ALA A 9 13.60 -11.95 39.37
C ALA A 9 14.19 -13.32 39.01
N SER A 10 13.61 -13.99 38.02
CA SER A 10 14.22 -15.18 37.40
C SER A 10 15.65 -14.86 36.98
N PRO A 11 16.63 -15.75 37.25
CA PRO A 11 17.99 -15.51 36.79
C PRO A 11 18.00 -15.47 35.27
N ARG A 12 18.56 -14.40 34.69
CA ARG A 12 18.94 -14.38 33.28
C ARG A 12 19.83 -15.61 33.04
N PRO A 13 19.69 -16.34 31.93
CA PRO A 13 20.67 -17.35 31.57
C PRO A 13 22.03 -16.66 31.53
N ILE A 14 22.96 -17.10 32.37
CA ILE A 14 24.37 -16.77 32.20
C ILE A 14 24.76 -17.53 30.95
N VAL A 15 24.86 -16.81 29.83
CA VAL A 15 25.53 -17.31 28.64
C VAL A 15 27.00 -17.34 29.02
N PHE A 16 27.53 -18.56 29.23
CA PHE A 16 28.96 -18.73 29.15
C PHE A 16 29.29 -18.70 27.66
N GLU A 17 29.99 -17.65 27.24
CA GLU A 17 30.77 -17.72 26.00
C GLU A 17 31.73 -18.93 26.14
N PRO A 18 31.94 -19.69 25.05
CA PRO A 18 32.87 -20.81 25.10
C PRO A 18 34.23 -20.31 25.60
N LEU A 19 34.84 -21.04 26.54
CA LEU A 19 36.20 -20.78 26.99
C LEU A 19 37.13 -20.86 25.77
N GLU A 20 37.51 -19.71 25.22
CA GLU A 20 38.53 -19.63 24.20
C GLU A 20 39.86 -20.15 24.76
N GLU A 21 40.62 -20.85 23.93
CA GLU A 21 41.98 -21.25 24.23
C GLU A 21 42.84 -20.00 24.40
N ARG A 22 42.84 -19.40 25.60
CA ARG A 22 43.88 -18.45 26.00
C ARG A 22 45.21 -19.18 25.99
N VAL A 23 45.90 -19.11 24.86
CA VAL A 23 47.34 -19.36 24.79
C VAL A 23 47.97 -18.31 25.70
N LEU A 24 48.31 -18.70 26.92
CA LEU A 24 48.85 -17.86 28.00
C LEU A 24 50.20 -17.17 27.68
N LEU A 25 50.63 -17.14 26.40
CA LEU A 25 51.92 -16.63 25.92
C LEU A 25 51.89 -16.10 24.46
N SER A 26 50.74 -15.79 23.85
CA SER A 26 50.73 -15.05 22.56
C SER A 26 50.98 -13.57 22.80
N ALA A 27 51.80 -12.94 21.96
CA ALA A 27 51.94 -11.48 21.94
C ALA A 27 50.58 -10.83 21.68
N ASP A 28 50.32 -9.69 22.30
CA ASP A 28 49.05 -8.96 22.15
C ASP A 28 48.78 -8.68 20.67
N CYS A 29 47.54 -8.91 20.24
CA CYS A 29 47.13 -8.64 18.87
C CYS A 29 46.98 -7.12 18.67
N PRO A 30 47.64 -6.49 17.68
CA PRO A 30 47.32 -5.12 17.32
C PRO A 30 45.86 -5.04 16.84
N VAL A 31 45.08 -4.10 17.36
CA VAL A 31 43.70 -3.79 16.94
C VAL A 31 43.62 -2.32 16.53
N ILE A 32 42.52 -1.88 15.90
CA ILE A 32 42.23 -0.46 15.70
C ILE A 32 41.39 0.07 16.87
N GLU A 33 41.94 1.04 17.62
CA GLU A 33 41.30 1.61 18.81
C GLU A 33 40.55 2.92 18.53
N LEU A 34 40.96 3.63 17.48
CA LEU A 34 40.36 4.91 17.09
C LEU A 34 40.35 5.06 15.58
N ILE A 35 39.20 5.41 15.04
CA ILE A 35 39.00 5.82 13.65
C ILE A 35 38.59 7.28 13.68
N GLU A 36 39.37 8.14 13.03
CA GLU A 36 39.03 9.54 12.83
C GLU A 36 39.08 9.86 11.35
N THR A 37 38.13 10.64 10.90
CA THR A 37 37.79 10.71 9.48
C THR A 37 37.20 12.09 9.22
N ASP A 38 37.25 12.52 7.96
CA ASP A 38 36.59 13.73 7.55
C ASP A 38 35.94 13.61 6.18
N ASN A 39 35.24 14.69 5.81
CA ASN A 39 34.52 14.82 4.56
C ASN A 39 35.42 14.96 3.32
N ARG A 40 36.75 14.98 3.45
CA ARG A 40 37.70 15.11 2.34
C ARG A 40 38.42 13.81 2.04
N GLY A 41 37.96 12.70 2.59
CA GLY A 41 38.65 11.41 2.44
C GLY A 41 39.88 11.24 3.33
N LEU A 42 40.11 12.13 4.31
CA LEU A 42 41.26 11.99 5.21
C LEU A 42 40.90 11.13 6.42
N VAL A 43 41.50 9.95 6.48
CA VAL A 43 41.27 8.96 7.54
C VAL A 43 42.54 8.69 8.32
N THR A 44 42.40 8.73 9.65
CA THR A 44 43.42 8.35 10.62
C THR A 44 42.92 7.14 11.39
N LEU A 45 43.67 6.04 11.32
CA LEU A 45 43.44 4.85 12.12
C LEU A 45 44.54 4.76 13.18
N THR A 46 44.18 4.67 14.45
CA THR A 46 45.15 4.49 15.55
C THR A 46 45.16 3.04 15.96
N SER A 47 46.33 2.39 15.85
CA SER A 47 46.51 1.01 16.29
C SER A 47 46.91 0.93 17.77
N SER A 48 46.46 -0.13 18.45
CA SER A 48 46.84 -0.42 19.85
C SER A 48 48.34 -0.68 20.03
N LEU A 49 49.04 -1.17 18.99
CA LEU A 49 50.47 -1.48 19.02
C LEU A 49 51.23 -0.90 17.81
N GLN A 50 52.56 -0.93 17.86
CA GLN A 50 53.40 -0.52 16.74
C GLN A 50 53.36 -1.55 15.60
N LEU A 51 53.16 -1.06 14.38
CA LEU A 51 53.12 -1.83 13.14
C LEU A 51 54.46 -1.75 12.40
N ARG A 52 54.74 -2.71 11.51
CA ARG A 52 55.87 -2.60 10.60
C ARG A 52 55.50 -1.67 9.45
N ALA A 53 56.16 -0.52 9.38
CA ALA A 53 55.90 0.48 8.33
C ALA A 53 55.90 -0.10 6.89
N GLY A 54 56.71 -1.14 6.61
CA GLY A 54 56.73 -1.79 5.29
C GLY A 54 55.46 -2.56 4.91
N THR A 55 54.59 -2.91 5.87
CA THR A 55 53.33 -3.62 5.61
C THR A 55 52.12 -2.72 5.48
N VAL A 56 52.25 -1.42 5.78
CA VAL A 56 51.18 -0.43 5.63
C VAL A 56 51.41 0.34 4.32
N ASN A 57 50.65 0.01 3.27
CA ASN A 57 50.81 0.62 1.94
C ASN A 57 49.53 0.43 1.08
N SER A 58 49.55 0.94 -0.16
CA SER A 58 48.40 0.89 -1.09
C SER A 58 48.01 -0.50 -1.61
N GLN A 59 48.73 -1.56 -1.26
CA GLN A 59 48.30 -2.93 -1.53
C GLN A 59 47.48 -3.51 -0.36
N THR A 60 47.82 -3.11 0.87
CA THR A 60 47.16 -3.58 2.09
C THR A 60 46.04 -2.66 2.56
N ILE A 61 46.00 -1.43 2.06
CA ILE A 61 44.91 -0.48 2.27
C ILE A 61 44.48 0.05 0.91
N ARG A 62 43.19 -0.08 0.61
CA ARG A 62 42.60 0.32 -0.68
C ARG A 62 41.43 1.26 -0.45
N VAL A 63 41.34 2.30 -1.26
CA VAL A 63 40.25 3.28 -1.21
C VAL A 63 39.45 3.20 -2.50
N PHE A 64 38.13 3.26 -2.39
CA PHE A 64 37.19 3.24 -3.50
C PHE A 64 36.28 4.46 -3.44
N ALA A 65 35.95 5.01 -4.60
CA ALA A 65 34.92 6.02 -4.79
C ALA A 65 33.74 5.42 -5.56
N ALA A 66 32.60 6.11 -5.49
CA ALA A 66 31.37 5.67 -6.13
C ALA A 66 31.54 5.52 -7.66
N GLY A 67 30.86 4.51 -8.21
CA GLY A 67 30.89 4.20 -9.64
C GLY A 67 30.00 5.11 -10.49
N SER A 68 29.48 4.56 -11.59
CA SER A 68 28.57 5.31 -12.48
C SER A 68 27.17 5.50 -11.90
N ASP A 69 26.80 4.69 -10.90
CA ASP A 69 25.51 4.78 -10.21
C ASP A 69 25.50 5.80 -9.05
N GLY A 70 26.67 6.31 -8.65
CA GLY A 70 26.80 7.28 -7.55
C GLY A 70 26.68 6.66 -6.15
N LEU A 71 26.65 5.32 -6.06
CA LEU A 71 26.56 4.57 -4.82
C LEU A 71 27.94 4.01 -4.45
N ILE A 72 28.20 3.86 -3.15
CA ILE A 72 29.44 3.25 -2.63
C ILE A 72 29.12 1.85 -2.11
N GLY A 73 29.98 0.86 -2.41
CA GLY A 73 29.77 -0.54 -1.99
C GLY A 73 29.12 -1.42 -3.06
N THR A 74 29.01 -0.95 -4.30
CA THR A 74 28.47 -1.67 -5.46
C THR A 74 29.58 -2.25 -6.33
N ASP A 75 29.21 -3.15 -7.26
CA ASP A 75 30.18 -3.82 -8.15
C ASP A 75 30.91 -2.84 -9.10
N ASP A 76 30.40 -1.62 -9.29
CA ASP A 76 30.98 -0.58 -10.15
C ASP A 76 31.86 0.45 -9.40
N ASP A 77 32.09 0.27 -8.09
CA ASP A 77 33.05 1.04 -7.30
C ASP A 77 34.42 1.13 -8.00
N VAL A 78 34.96 2.34 -8.08
CA VAL A 78 36.26 2.59 -8.73
C VAL A 78 37.32 2.77 -7.66
N GLN A 79 38.37 1.92 -7.70
CA GLN A 79 39.52 2.11 -6.83
C GLN A 79 40.22 3.43 -7.17
N VAL A 80 40.36 4.29 -6.17
CA VAL A 80 41.05 5.58 -6.28
C VAL A 80 42.48 5.50 -5.76
N SER A 81 43.34 6.41 -6.22
CA SER A 81 44.72 6.49 -5.77
C SER A 81 44.75 7.25 -4.45
N ALA A 82 45.06 6.54 -3.36
CA ALA A 82 45.18 7.12 -2.03
C ALA A 82 46.64 7.19 -1.55
N ASP A 83 47.01 8.27 -0.87
CA ASP A 83 48.31 8.40 -0.22
C ASP A 83 48.23 7.83 1.20
N ILE A 84 48.98 6.74 1.43
CA ILE A 84 48.97 5.98 2.69
C ILE A 84 50.32 6.13 3.38
N SER A 85 50.29 6.56 4.64
CA SER A 85 51.48 6.71 5.47
C SER A 85 51.25 6.16 6.88
N TYR A 86 52.34 5.79 7.56
CA TYR A 86 52.30 5.27 8.92
C TYR A 86 53.38 5.93 9.77
N ASP A 87 52.96 6.48 10.92
CA ASP A 87 53.87 7.00 11.94
C ASP A 87 53.95 6.06 13.15
N ASN A 88 55.16 5.56 13.42
CA ASN A 88 55.45 4.68 14.55
C ASN A 88 55.29 5.36 15.91
N ALA A 89 55.52 6.67 16.00
CA ALA A 89 55.51 7.39 17.28
C ALA A 89 54.07 7.57 17.79
N SER A 90 53.16 7.98 16.90
CA SER A 90 51.73 8.12 17.18
C SER A 90 50.92 6.82 17.00
N ARG A 91 51.50 5.79 16.34
CA ARG A 91 50.82 4.55 15.92
C ARG A 91 49.66 4.81 14.94
N GLN A 92 49.72 5.92 14.22
CA GLN A 92 48.67 6.36 13.32
C GLN A 92 48.96 5.96 11.88
N ILE A 93 48.01 5.28 11.26
CA ILE A 93 47.91 5.12 9.81
C ILE A 93 47.12 6.32 9.30
N ARG A 94 47.72 7.11 8.40
CA ARG A 94 47.06 8.21 7.72
C ARG A 94 46.80 7.83 6.28
N ILE A 95 45.55 7.97 5.86
CA ILE A 95 45.03 7.68 4.53
C ILE A 95 44.46 8.98 3.99
N ASP A 96 45.03 9.46 2.90
CA ASP A 96 44.44 10.53 2.08
C ASP A 96 43.75 9.86 0.90
N GLY A 97 42.43 9.79 0.96
CA GLY A 97 41.61 9.00 0.05
C GLY A 97 41.64 9.46 -1.40
N GLY A 98 42.09 10.69 -1.68
CA GLY A 98 42.13 11.23 -3.04
C GLY A 98 40.76 11.40 -3.68
N VAL A 99 39.73 11.62 -2.86
CA VAL A 99 38.33 11.87 -3.26
C VAL A 99 37.98 13.36 -3.10
N ASP A 100 36.99 13.84 -3.83
CA ASP A 100 36.52 15.22 -3.67
C ASP A 100 35.84 15.41 -2.30
N ALA A 101 35.82 16.64 -1.78
CA ALA A 101 35.10 16.93 -0.54
C ALA A 101 33.61 16.59 -0.67
N ASP A 102 33.06 15.97 0.37
CA ASP A 102 31.70 15.44 0.47
C ASP A 102 31.39 14.25 -0.48
N GLU A 103 32.40 13.75 -1.20
CA GLU A 103 32.30 12.49 -1.94
C GLU A 103 32.42 11.31 -0.98
N ARG A 104 31.55 10.32 -1.15
CA ARG A 104 31.59 9.11 -0.32
C ARG A 104 32.68 8.17 -0.79
N TYR A 105 33.36 7.58 0.18
CA TYR A 105 34.47 6.69 -0.03
C TYR A 105 34.38 5.45 0.85
N ARG A 106 34.99 4.36 0.37
CA ARG A 106 35.13 3.09 1.08
C ARG A 106 36.59 2.76 1.24
N ILE A 107 37.01 2.34 2.43
CA ILE A 107 38.38 1.93 2.73
C ILE A 107 38.38 0.46 3.15
N ILE A 108 39.14 -0.34 2.43
CA ILE A 108 39.38 -1.74 2.77
C ILE A 108 40.80 -1.85 3.33
N VAL A 109 40.91 -2.24 4.60
CA VAL A 109 42.19 -2.55 5.28
C VAL A 109 42.31 -4.07 5.40
N ASP A 110 43.33 -4.63 4.77
CA ASP A 110 43.69 -6.04 4.84
C ASP A 110 44.59 -6.29 6.06
N GLY A 111 43.97 -6.59 7.20
CA GLY A 111 44.66 -6.80 8.47
C GLY A 111 45.54 -8.05 8.47
N ASP A 112 45.20 -9.07 7.68
CA ASP A 112 46.02 -10.27 7.49
C ASP A 112 47.43 -9.93 6.97
N SER A 113 47.52 -8.88 6.16
CA SER A 113 48.76 -8.45 5.50
C SER A 113 49.53 -7.38 6.28
N ILE A 114 48.91 -6.73 7.27
CA ILE A 114 49.53 -5.71 8.12
C ILE A 114 50.00 -6.36 9.42
N VAL A 115 51.27 -6.22 9.80
CA VAL A 115 51.79 -6.91 11.00
C VAL A 115 52.44 -5.97 12.00
N SER A 116 52.37 -6.31 13.28
CA SER A 116 53.11 -5.63 14.36
C SER A 116 54.62 -5.77 14.19
N THR A 117 55.39 -4.95 14.90
CA THR A 117 56.85 -5.10 14.99
C THR A 117 57.27 -6.49 15.47
N GLU A 118 56.42 -7.16 16.26
CA GLU A 118 56.61 -8.52 16.77
C GLU A 118 56.18 -9.62 15.78
N GLY A 119 55.51 -9.26 14.68
CA GLY A 119 55.14 -10.18 13.60
C GLY A 119 53.76 -10.84 13.76
N VAL A 120 52.87 -10.23 14.55
CA VAL A 120 51.45 -10.63 14.69
C VAL A 120 50.62 -9.80 13.72
N ALA A 121 49.64 -10.40 13.03
CA ALA A 121 48.77 -9.68 12.10
C ALA A 121 47.88 -8.65 12.83
N LEU A 122 47.48 -7.59 12.12
CA LEU A 122 46.47 -6.64 12.57
C LEU A 122 45.13 -7.34 12.61
N ASP A 123 44.53 -7.35 13.79
CA ASP A 123 43.12 -7.61 13.94
C ASP A 123 42.37 -6.48 13.26
N ALA A 124 41.74 -6.78 12.14
CA ALA A 124 41.03 -5.79 11.33
C ALA A 124 39.64 -5.52 11.90
N GLU A 125 39.56 -5.40 13.22
CA GLU A 125 38.37 -5.10 13.98
C GLU A 125 38.54 -3.76 14.70
N PHE A 126 37.41 -3.07 14.88
CA PHE A 126 37.38 -1.81 15.62
C PHE A 126 36.70 -2.04 16.97
N ASN A 127 37.50 -1.96 18.04
CA ASN A 127 37.08 -2.40 19.37
C ASN A 127 36.68 -1.26 20.33
N GLY A 128 36.69 -0.02 19.83
CA GLY A 128 36.17 1.17 20.51
C GLY A 128 36.70 1.39 21.94
N PHE A 129 36.09 2.33 22.67
CA PHE A 129 36.45 2.62 24.06
C PHE A 129 35.59 1.79 25.02
N GLY A 130 36.14 0.70 25.57
CA GLY A 130 35.55 -0.04 26.71
C GLY A 130 34.83 -1.35 26.43
N GLN A 131 35.09 -2.04 25.31
CA GLN A 131 34.52 -3.35 24.98
C GLN A 131 35.62 -4.39 24.68
N ASP A 132 35.33 -5.66 24.97
CA ASP A 132 35.93 -6.80 24.25
C ASP A 132 34.99 -7.07 23.06
N THR A 133 35.41 -6.76 21.85
CA THR A 133 34.79 -7.24 20.61
C THR A 133 35.86 -7.92 19.77
N GLY A 134 35.47 -9.03 19.14
CA GLY A 134 36.33 -9.80 18.25
C GLY A 134 36.29 -11.31 18.40
N ASP A 135 36.77 -12.03 17.38
CA ASP A 135 36.88 -13.49 17.40
C ASP A 135 38.18 -14.01 18.06
N GLY A 136 39.03 -13.10 18.54
CA GLY A 136 40.27 -13.40 19.23
C GLY A 136 41.40 -13.91 18.32
N VAL A 137 41.24 -13.83 16.99
CA VAL A 137 42.22 -14.27 15.99
C VAL A 137 42.80 -13.08 15.24
N ALA A 138 44.14 -12.94 15.27
CA ALA A 138 44.84 -11.92 14.50
C ALA A 138 44.59 -12.06 12.99
N GLY A 139 43.95 -11.06 12.38
CA GLY A 139 43.69 -11.02 10.94
C GLY A 139 42.38 -10.32 10.55
N GLY A 140 41.93 -10.54 9.32
CA GLY A 140 40.63 -10.10 8.82
C GLY A 140 40.66 -8.88 7.89
N ILE A 141 39.46 -8.44 7.47
CA ILE A 141 39.25 -7.25 6.63
C ILE A 141 38.43 -6.23 7.42
N LEU A 142 38.99 -5.03 7.61
CA LEU A 142 38.25 -3.88 8.11
C LEU A 142 37.76 -3.10 6.89
N ASP A 143 36.44 -2.97 6.78
CA ASP A 143 35.77 -2.27 5.69
C ASP A 143 35.05 -1.05 6.24
N ILE A 144 35.52 0.14 5.86
CA ILE A 144 35.10 1.42 6.43
C ILE A 144 34.34 2.19 5.35
N TYR A 145 33.12 2.63 5.67
CA TYR A 145 32.29 3.43 4.77
C TYR A 145 32.13 4.83 5.34
N SER A 146 32.43 5.86 4.55
CA SER A 146 32.07 7.23 4.92
C SER A 146 30.57 7.44 4.73
N ARG A 147 29.87 7.88 5.79
CA ARG A 147 28.53 8.45 5.60
C ARG A 147 28.63 9.83 4.95
N GLY A 148 27.54 10.39 4.45
CA GLY A 148 27.50 11.83 4.23
C GLY A 148 27.72 12.57 5.56
N ALA A 149 28.09 13.85 5.54
CA ALA A 149 28.13 14.65 6.76
C ALA A 149 26.70 14.77 7.34
N ALA A 150 26.31 13.82 8.20
CA ALA A 150 24.98 13.72 8.78
C ALA A 150 24.70 14.84 9.80
N THR A 151 25.75 15.56 10.21
CA THR A 151 25.68 16.68 11.14
C THR A 151 26.56 17.83 10.66
N SER A 152 26.08 19.06 10.82
CA SER A 152 26.85 20.29 10.57
C SER A 152 27.90 20.52 11.65
N VAL A 153 28.68 19.50 12.02
CA VAL A 153 29.71 19.58 13.07
C VAL A 153 31.08 19.72 12.43
N ALA A 154 31.73 20.86 12.64
CA ALA A 154 33.13 21.04 12.31
C ALA A 154 34.02 20.63 13.48
N ARG A 155 34.99 19.75 13.23
CA ARG A 155 36.01 19.34 14.21
C ARG A 155 37.31 20.08 13.96
N LEU A 156 37.78 20.75 14.99
CA LEU A 156 39.07 21.44 15.03
C LEU A 156 40.05 20.61 15.88
N VAL A 157 41.15 20.16 15.28
CA VAL A 157 42.14 19.29 15.94
C VAL A 157 43.43 20.09 16.21
N THR A 158 43.87 20.12 17.47
CA THR A 158 45.14 20.76 17.89
C THR A 158 45.94 19.82 18.78
N ALA A 159 47.19 20.17 19.07
CA ALA A 159 47.99 19.47 20.08
C ALA A 159 47.40 19.56 21.52
N TYR A 160 46.49 20.52 21.78
CA TYR A 160 45.83 20.71 23.07
C TYR A 160 44.51 19.92 23.20
N GLY A 161 44.05 19.30 22.12
CA GLY A 161 42.80 18.55 22.07
C GLY A 161 41.91 18.95 20.90
N THR A 162 40.73 18.36 20.86
CA THR A 162 39.72 18.57 19.82
C THR A 162 38.62 19.52 20.31
N ILE A 163 38.13 20.36 19.41
CA ILE A 163 36.95 21.20 19.62
C ILE A 163 35.94 20.90 18.51
N ASP A 164 34.77 20.39 18.90
CA ASP A 164 33.67 20.13 17.99
C ASP A 164 32.68 21.30 18.01
N ILE A 165 32.31 21.78 16.83
CA ILE A 165 31.51 22.99 16.62
C ILE A 165 30.24 22.62 15.85
N GLU A 166 29.07 22.72 16.49
CA GLU A 166 27.77 22.68 15.81
C GLU A 166 27.58 24.00 15.05
N LEU A 167 27.43 23.93 13.73
CA LEU A 167 27.24 25.05 12.84
C LEU A 167 25.75 25.37 12.67
N PHE A 168 25.41 26.65 12.60
CA PHE A 168 24.04 27.14 12.52
C PHE A 168 23.63 27.42 11.06
N GLU A 169 23.47 26.35 10.28
CA GLU A 169 23.16 26.43 8.84
C GLU A 169 21.83 27.14 8.54
N ASP A 170 20.79 26.89 9.35
CA ASP A 170 19.47 27.51 9.16
C ASP A 170 19.48 29.02 9.46
N ASP A 171 20.23 29.44 10.49
CA ASP A 171 20.27 30.83 10.96
C ASP A 171 21.31 31.68 10.22
N THR A 172 22.43 31.08 9.79
CA THR A 172 23.58 31.79 9.18
C THR A 172 24.14 31.08 7.94
N PRO A 173 23.29 30.79 6.93
CA PRO A 173 23.62 29.91 5.82
C PRO A 173 24.81 30.40 4.97
N GLN A 174 24.93 31.70 4.72
CA GLN A 174 26.04 32.21 3.89
C GLN A 174 27.37 32.17 4.64
N THR A 175 27.33 32.43 5.95
CA THR A 175 28.51 32.41 6.81
C THR A 175 29.03 30.99 7.01
N VAL A 176 28.12 30.06 7.28
CA VAL A 176 28.47 28.63 7.38
C VAL A 176 29.02 28.13 6.04
N ALA A 177 28.35 28.41 4.91
CA ALA A 177 28.85 28.02 3.59
C ALA A 177 30.25 28.60 3.28
N ASN A 178 30.52 29.85 3.70
CA ASN A 178 31.85 30.44 3.56
C ASN A 178 32.89 29.71 4.42
N PHE A 179 32.59 29.45 5.70
CA PHE A 179 33.49 28.72 6.60
C PHE A 179 33.78 27.30 6.09
N LEU A 180 32.73 26.56 5.72
CA LEU A 180 32.82 25.21 5.18
C LEU A 180 33.66 25.17 3.91
N ARG A 181 33.56 26.19 3.03
CA ARG A 181 34.41 26.26 1.84
C ARG A 181 35.90 26.28 2.17
N TYR A 182 36.34 27.06 3.15
CA TYR A 182 37.75 27.08 3.55
C TYR A 182 38.18 25.75 4.20
N ALA A 183 37.30 25.12 4.97
CA ALA A 183 37.56 23.80 5.56
C ALA A 183 37.65 22.70 4.50
N ASN A 184 36.71 22.66 3.56
CA ASN A 184 36.66 21.70 2.44
C ASN A 184 37.86 21.85 1.51
N ASP A 185 38.28 23.08 1.20
CA ASP A 185 39.49 23.36 0.41
C ASP A 185 40.80 23.12 1.22
N GLY A 186 40.70 22.72 2.50
CA GLY A 186 41.84 22.48 3.40
C GLY A 186 42.67 23.71 3.72
N LEU A 187 42.14 24.90 3.47
CA LEU A 187 42.85 26.17 3.67
C LEU A 187 43.04 26.53 5.14
N TYR A 188 42.33 25.87 6.05
CA TYR A 188 42.58 26.00 7.49
C TYR A 188 43.59 24.99 8.03
N ASP A 189 43.92 23.94 7.29
CA ASP A 189 44.89 22.95 7.75
C ASP A 189 46.27 23.59 7.84
N GLN A 190 46.99 23.27 8.92
CA GLN A 190 48.27 23.90 9.23
C GLN A 190 48.19 25.43 9.38
N SER A 191 47.01 26.01 9.63
CA SER A 191 46.90 27.39 10.12
C SER A 191 46.97 27.43 11.65
N PHE A 192 47.01 28.60 12.28
CA PHE A 192 47.18 28.72 13.73
C PHE A 192 46.33 29.83 14.34
N PHE A 193 46.21 29.82 15.68
CA PHE A 193 45.65 30.96 16.42
C PHE A 193 46.64 32.12 16.45
N HIS A 194 46.37 33.19 15.68
CA HIS A 194 47.27 34.33 15.55
C HIS A 194 47.00 35.47 16.53
N ARG A 195 45.93 35.37 17.33
CA ARG A 195 45.56 36.39 18.32
C ARG A 195 44.73 35.82 19.47
N LEU A 196 45.11 36.18 20.70
CA LEU A 196 44.39 35.88 21.93
C LEU A 196 44.25 37.16 22.77
N VAL A 197 43.03 37.49 23.19
CA VAL A 197 42.76 38.54 24.17
C VAL A 197 42.03 37.93 25.36
N GLU A 198 42.71 37.93 26.51
CA GLU A 198 42.22 37.35 27.76
C GLU A 198 40.80 37.84 28.09
N GLY A 199 39.90 36.89 28.37
CA GLY A 199 38.50 37.15 28.70
C GLY A 199 37.63 37.68 27.56
N PHE A 200 38.18 37.83 26.34
CA PHE A 200 37.46 38.35 25.17
C PHE A 200 37.35 37.28 24.08
N VAL A 201 38.39 37.11 23.25
CA VAL A 201 38.34 36.23 22.07
C VAL A 201 39.69 35.58 21.77
N ILE A 202 39.67 34.41 21.16
CA ILE A 202 40.83 33.79 20.49
C ILE A 202 40.50 33.64 19.01
N GLN A 203 41.41 34.07 18.14
CA GLN A 203 41.16 34.29 16.71
C GLN A 203 42.13 33.48 15.86
N GLY A 204 41.61 32.87 14.80
CA GLY A 204 42.31 32.03 13.83
C GLY A 204 41.82 32.25 12.40
N GLY A 205 42.26 31.39 11.47
CA GLY A 205 41.85 31.45 10.06
C GLY A 205 42.48 32.58 9.24
N GLY A 206 43.61 33.15 9.72
CA GLY A 206 44.29 34.26 9.03
C GLY A 206 45.58 33.86 8.30
N PHE A 207 46.37 32.93 8.87
CA PHE A 207 47.75 32.69 8.46
C PHE A 207 48.14 31.20 8.58
N PHE A 208 48.98 30.71 7.66
CA PHE A 208 49.57 29.37 7.74
C PHE A 208 50.77 29.32 8.70
N ALA A 209 50.99 28.20 9.37
CA ALA A 209 52.16 27.92 10.20
C ALA A 209 53.29 27.31 9.34
N GLN A 210 53.76 28.06 8.34
CA GLN A 210 54.90 27.71 7.47
C GLN A 210 56.02 28.73 7.65
N ASP A 211 57.20 28.49 7.06
CA ASP A 211 58.40 29.34 7.25
C ASP A 211 58.18 30.86 7.02
N ASP A 212 57.18 31.25 6.19
CA ASP A 212 56.88 32.65 5.86
C ASP A 212 55.60 33.21 6.52
N LEU A 213 54.90 32.39 7.31
CA LEU A 213 53.59 32.70 7.93
C LEU A 213 52.61 33.40 6.98
N ALA A 214 52.52 32.91 5.74
CA ALA A 214 51.69 33.52 4.70
C ALA A 214 50.20 33.64 5.08
N GLU A 215 49.54 34.72 4.61
CA GLU A 215 48.09 34.88 4.74
C GLU A 215 47.34 33.77 3.99
N ILE A 216 46.26 33.28 4.59
CA ILE A 216 45.32 32.37 3.93
C ILE A 216 44.68 33.10 2.74
N PRO A 217 44.67 32.52 1.53
CA PRO A 217 44.03 33.12 0.36
C PRO A 217 42.56 33.43 0.61
N LYS A 218 42.18 34.71 0.51
CA LYS A 218 40.81 35.16 0.81
C LYS A 218 39.89 34.97 -0.39
N PHE A 219 38.77 34.29 -0.18
CA PHE A 219 37.62 34.30 -1.07
C PHE A 219 36.87 35.66 -1.01
N GLY A 220 35.77 35.76 -1.74
CA GLY A 220 34.89 36.92 -1.69
C GLY A 220 34.33 37.16 -0.29
N THR A 221 34.04 38.42 0.03
CA THR A 221 33.46 38.77 1.34
C THR A 221 32.05 38.22 1.50
N VAL A 222 31.71 37.73 2.70
CA VAL A 222 30.37 37.24 3.04
C VAL A 222 29.49 38.36 3.61
N GLN A 223 28.19 38.31 3.29
CA GLN A 223 27.18 39.22 3.83
C GLN A 223 26.99 38.95 5.33
N ASN A 224 26.92 40.00 6.15
CA ASN A 224 26.73 39.85 7.59
C ASN A 224 25.33 39.30 7.91
N GLU A 225 25.26 38.27 8.74
CA GLU A 225 24.04 37.58 9.22
C GLU A 225 23.98 37.64 10.77
N PRO A 226 23.84 38.82 11.40
CA PRO A 226 23.77 38.91 12.86
C PRO A 226 22.40 38.45 13.37
N GLY A 227 22.34 37.86 14.56
CA GLY A 227 21.07 37.41 15.16
C GLY A 227 21.26 36.52 16.38
N ILE A 228 22.35 35.74 16.39
CA ILE A 228 22.77 34.91 17.52
C ILE A 228 23.79 35.68 18.37
N SER A 229 23.61 35.66 19.69
CA SER A 229 24.45 36.44 20.63
C SER A 229 25.86 35.87 20.78
N ASN A 230 26.85 36.76 20.86
CA ASN A 230 28.27 36.46 21.08
C ASN A 230 28.54 36.09 22.56
N THR A 231 28.09 34.92 22.98
CA THR A 231 28.30 34.36 24.32
C THR A 231 29.45 33.37 24.34
N ARG A 232 29.98 33.04 25.54
CA ARG A 232 31.07 32.08 25.70
C ARG A 232 30.81 30.76 24.95
N GLY A 233 31.82 30.25 24.26
CA GLY A 233 31.77 28.99 23.51
C GLY A 233 31.15 29.10 22.12
N THR A 234 30.75 30.29 21.68
CA THR A 234 30.30 30.52 20.29
C THR A 234 31.47 30.90 19.39
N VAL A 235 31.37 30.56 18.10
CA VAL A 235 32.32 30.98 17.06
C VAL A 235 31.69 32.02 16.14
N ALA A 236 32.43 33.09 15.83
CA ALA A 236 31.94 34.20 15.02
C ALA A 236 32.98 34.68 13.99
N MET A 237 32.52 35.28 12.89
CA MET A 237 33.41 35.78 11.84
C MET A 237 34.11 37.09 12.22
N ALA A 238 35.42 37.18 11.99
CA ALA A 238 36.18 38.42 12.13
C ALA A 238 35.91 39.37 10.95
N LYS A 239 35.96 40.68 11.21
CA LYS A 239 35.60 41.72 10.23
C LYS A 239 36.51 42.94 10.35
N MET A 240 36.67 43.65 9.23
CA MET A 240 37.30 44.96 9.21
C MET A 240 36.42 46.01 9.91
N ALA A 241 37.05 46.87 10.71
CA ALA A 241 36.36 47.93 11.43
C ALA A 241 35.63 48.89 10.48
N GLY A 242 34.35 49.16 10.75
CA GLY A 242 33.51 50.06 9.95
C GLY A 242 32.92 49.43 8.68
N ASN A 243 33.21 48.15 8.40
CA ASN A 243 32.65 47.43 7.27
C ASN A 243 31.96 46.12 7.73
N PRO A 244 30.63 46.13 7.95
CA PRO A 244 29.89 44.96 8.43
C PRO A 244 29.96 43.73 7.51
N ASN A 245 30.15 43.89 6.20
CA ASN A 245 30.14 42.79 5.23
C ASN A 245 31.55 42.49 4.71
N SER A 246 32.54 42.46 5.60
CA SER A 246 33.97 42.30 5.24
C SER A 246 34.59 40.97 5.66
N ALA A 247 33.81 40.08 6.26
CA ALA A 247 34.28 38.77 6.70
C ALA A 247 34.76 37.92 5.51
N THR A 248 35.87 37.20 5.70
CA THR A 248 36.49 36.30 4.70
C THR A 248 36.88 34.97 5.37
N SER A 249 38.16 34.72 5.66
CA SER A 249 38.65 33.46 6.26
C SER A 249 38.79 33.51 7.78
N GLU A 250 38.91 34.70 8.36
CA GLU A 250 39.21 34.85 9.78
C GLU A 250 37.95 34.72 10.65
N TRP A 251 38.08 33.99 11.75
CA TRP A 251 37.02 33.73 12.73
C TRP A 251 37.61 33.72 14.15
N PHE A 252 36.76 33.83 15.17
CA PHE A 252 37.17 33.78 16.56
C PHE A 252 36.16 33.05 17.44
N PHE A 253 36.66 32.40 18.50
CA PHE A 253 35.84 31.92 19.60
C PHE A 253 35.65 33.01 20.64
N ASN A 254 34.42 33.11 21.16
CA ASN A 254 34.12 33.91 22.33
C ASN A 254 34.54 33.14 23.59
N ILE A 255 35.59 33.61 24.27
CA ILE A 255 36.07 33.02 25.54
C ILE A 255 35.20 33.53 26.71
N GLY A 256 34.75 34.79 26.62
CA GLY A 256 33.83 35.42 27.56
C GLY A 256 32.45 35.68 26.98
N ASN A 257 31.56 36.29 27.78
CA ASN A 257 30.30 36.83 27.28
C ASN A 257 30.53 38.23 26.70
N ASN A 258 30.50 38.34 25.37
CA ASN A 258 30.81 39.56 24.63
C ASN A 258 29.58 40.24 24.01
N SER A 259 28.38 39.71 24.28
CA SER A 259 27.10 40.17 23.72
C SER A 259 26.87 41.68 23.86
N ALA A 260 27.25 42.26 25.00
CA ALA A 260 27.10 43.70 25.26
C ALA A 260 27.84 44.58 24.24
N ASN A 261 28.93 44.09 23.66
CA ASN A 261 29.72 44.79 22.65
C ASN A 261 29.45 44.22 21.25
N LEU A 262 29.84 42.97 21.01
CA LEU A 262 29.91 42.35 19.68
C LEU A 262 28.55 42.18 18.98
N ASP A 263 27.44 42.12 19.71
CA ASP A 263 26.12 42.02 19.08
C ASP A 263 25.68 43.36 18.45
N ASN A 264 26.29 44.48 18.86
CA ASN A 264 25.86 45.82 18.47
C ASN A 264 26.91 46.59 17.64
N GLN A 265 28.20 46.35 17.87
CA GLN A 265 29.26 47.06 17.14
C GLN A 265 29.44 46.51 15.72
N ASN A 266 29.87 47.36 14.79
CA ASN A 266 30.14 47.00 13.39
C ASN A 266 29.00 46.22 12.69
N GLY A 267 27.74 46.54 13.04
CA GLY A 267 26.54 45.88 12.53
C GLY A 267 26.22 44.52 13.16
N GLY A 268 26.86 44.18 14.29
CA GLY A 268 26.76 42.88 14.95
C GLY A 268 27.70 41.85 14.32
N PHE A 269 28.41 41.07 15.11
CA PHE A 269 29.28 39.99 14.62
C PHE A 269 28.50 38.69 14.48
N THR A 270 28.54 38.08 13.30
CA THR A 270 27.82 36.84 12.99
C THR A 270 28.43 35.66 13.72
N VAL A 271 27.73 35.17 14.74
CA VAL A 271 27.94 33.86 15.33
C VAL A 271 27.36 32.81 14.40
N PHE A 272 28.17 31.85 13.97
CA PHE A 272 27.78 30.82 13.01
C PHE A 272 27.89 29.39 13.56
N GLY A 273 28.27 29.24 14.84
CA GLY A 273 28.27 27.94 15.51
C GLY A 273 28.60 28.04 16.99
N ARG A 274 28.59 26.89 17.67
CA ARG A 274 28.98 26.75 19.08
C ARG A 274 29.68 25.44 19.37
N ILE A 275 30.51 25.44 20.40
CA ILE A 275 31.14 24.21 20.92
C ILE A 275 30.06 23.27 21.46
N THR A 276 30.12 21.99 21.09
CA THR A 276 29.07 20.99 21.34
C THR A 276 29.07 20.39 22.73
N ASP A 277 30.25 20.27 23.36
CA ASP A 277 30.40 19.54 24.62
C ASP A 277 31.33 20.23 25.64
N ASN A 278 31.35 19.68 26.86
CA ASN A 278 32.18 20.21 27.94
C ASN A 278 33.68 19.92 27.75
N ALA A 279 34.05 18.93 26.95
CA ALA A 279 35.45 18.59 26.70
C ALA A 279 36.09 19.66 25.80
N GLY A 280 35.43 20.03 24.70
CA GLY A 280 35.83 21.14 23.84
C GLY A 280 35.83 22.48 24.56
N LEU A 281 34.88 22.70 25.50
CA LEU A 281 34.91 23.90 26.34
C LEU A 281 36.12 23.92 27.29
N ALA A 282 36.57 22.77 27.79
CA ALA A 282 37.77 22.69 28.61
C ALA A 282 39.04 22.96 27.78
N VAL A 283 39.11 22.45 26.55
CA VAL A 283 40.20 22.77 25.62
C VAL A 283 40.23 24.28 25.32
N LEU A 284 39.06 24.92 25.13
CA LEU A 284 38.99 26.37 24.94
C LEU A 284 39.50 27.14 26.18
N ASP A 285 39.23 26.66 27.40
CA ASP A 285 39.75 27.27 28.63
C ASP A 285 41.28 27.12 28.72
N ASP A 286 41.82 25.94 28.41
CA ASP A 286 43.27 25.71 28.40
C ASP A 286 43.98 26.63 27.39
N LEU A 287 43.37 26.85 26.22
CA LEU A 287 43.86 27.79 25.21
C LEU A 287 43.77 29.25 25.68
N ALA A 288 42.74 29.59 26.47
CA ALA A 288 42.54 30.94 26.98
C ALA A 288 43.56 31.33 28.08
N ASP A 289 44.10 30.34 28.78
CA ASP A 289 45.12 30.50 29.83
C ASP A 289 46.56 30.60 29.28
N LEU A 290 46.73 30.48 27.96
CA LEU A 290 48.04 30.63 27.31
C LEU A 290 48.58 32.05 27.47
N MET A 291 49.90 32.15 27.67
CA MET A 291 50.57 33.44 27.67
C MET A 291 50.62 34.01 26.26
N THR A 292 50.45 35.34 26.17
CA THR A 292 50.54 36.09 24.92
C THR A 292 51.85 36.85 24.83
N VAL A 293 52.45 36.85 23.64
CA VAL A 293 53.67 37.59 23.31
C VAL A 293 53.41 38.61 22.21
N ASN A 294 54.26 39.63 22.15
CA ASN A 294 54.17 40.67 21.11
C ASN A 294 55.29 40.45 20.08
N ALA A 295 54.96 39.77 18.98
CA ALA A 295 55.86 39.54 17.86
C ALA A 295 55.93 40.73 16.87
N ALA A 296 55.15 41.79 17.08
CA ALA A 296 55.11 42.94 16.18
C ALA A 296 56.41 43.77 16.20
N SER A 297 57.21 43.64 17.26
CA SER A 297 58.53 44.27 17.38
C SER A 297 59.52 43.85 16.28
N GLN A 298 59.24 42.74 15.60
CA GLN A 298 60.09 42.13 14.56
C GLN A 298 59.49 42.27 13.14
N GLY A 299 58.46 43.12 12.96
CA GLY A 299 57.86 43.40 11.65
C GLY A 299 56.71 42.47 11.25
N SER A 300 56.27 41.60 12.15
CA SER A 300 55.08 40.74 12.02
C SER A 300 53.78 41.49 12.38
N PRO A 301 52.60 41.08 11.88
CA PRO A 301 51.31 41.65 12.29
C PRO A 301 50.80 41.17 13.66
N PHE A 302 51.51 40.28 14.37
CA PHE A 302 51.00 39.62 15.59
C PHE A 302 51.41 40.36 16.89
N GLY A 303 50.50 41.16 17.45
CA GLY A 303 50.73 41.91 18.70
C GLY A 303 50.29 41.21 19.99
N GLU A 304 49.44 40.18 19.87
CA GLU A 304 48.78 39.45 20.98
C GLU A 304 48.80 37.94 20.68
N LEU A 305 49.98 37.40 20.35
CA LEU A 305 50.15 36.04 19.83
C LEU A 305 50.17 35.01 20.97
N PRO A 306 49.26 34.01 21.03
CA PRO A 306 49.41 32.89 21.95
C PRO A 306 50.54 31.97 21.51
N VAL A 307 51.37 31.51 22.45
CA VAL A 307 52.51 30.60 22.19
C VAL A 307 52.51 29.40 23.13
N VAL A 308 53.06 28.27 22.66
CA VAL A 308 53.12 27.00 23.41
C VAL A 308 54.02 27.12 24.64
N ASP A 309 55.20 27.73 24.47
CA ASP A 309 56.15 28.02 25.53
C ASP A 309 56.76 29.43 25.33
N PRO A 310 56.45 30.40 26.22
CA PRO A 310 57.03 31.74 26.16
C PRO A 310 58.56 31.75 26.24
N GLN A 311 59.17 30.80 26.97
CA GLN A 311 60.63 30.73 27.07
C GLN A 311 61.24 30.23 25.76
N ALA A 312 60.61 29.27 25.09
CA ALA A 312 61.03 28.81 23.77
C ALA A 312 60.90 29.93 22.72
N PHE A 313 59.87 30.77 22.82
CA PHE A 313 59.69 31.96 21.97
C PHE A 313 60.79 33.01 22.20
N GLU A 314 61.15 33.30 23.46
CA GLU A 314 62.29 34.18 23.79
C GLU A 314 63.62 33.58 23.29
N ASP A 315 63.82 32.28 23.46
CA ASP A 315 65.03 31.57 23.03
C ASP A 315 65.18 31.54 21.49
N ALA A 316 64.05 31.59 20.75
CA ALA A 316 63.98 31.76 19.30
C ALA A 316 64.15 33.23 18.85
N GLY A 317 64.43 34.16 19.76
CA GLY A 317 64.71 35.57 19.42
C GLY A 317 63.46 36.39 19.10
N ASP A 318 62.36 36.11 19.80
CA ASP A 318 61.05 36.76 19.64
C ASP A 318 60.44 36.59 18.23
N GLN A 319 60.82 35.52 17.52
CA GLN A 319 60.29 35.17 16.21
C GLN A 319 59.12 34.20 16.35
N ALA A 320 58.03 34.46 15.61
CA ALA A 320 56.96 33.49 15.43
C ALA A 320 57.45 32.41 14.46
N GLU A 321 57.76 31.23 15.00
CA GLU A 321 58.16 30.05 14.22
C GLU A 321 57.13 28.94 14.42
N PRO A 322 56.83 28.10 13.42
CA PRO A 322 55.80 27.06 13.51
C PRO A 322 55.84 26.20 14.78
N ASP A 323 57.03 25.83 15.25
CA ASP A 323 57.23 25.01 16.45
C ASP A 323 56.73 25.66 17.76
N ASN A 324 56.57 26.99 17.78
CA ASN A 324 56.12 27.76 18.94
C ASN A 324 54.63 28.17 18.86
N LEU A 325 53.93 27.78 17.79
CA LEU A 325 52.54 28.17 17.51
C LEU A 325 51.54 27.07 17.88
N ILE A 326 50.29 27.49 18.14
CA ILE A 326 49.18 26.57 18.34
C ILE A 326 48.55 26.30 16.97
N VAL A 327 49.08 25.27 16.30
CA VAL A 327 48.71 24.90 14.93
C VAL A 327 47.47 24.00 14.93
N PHE A 328 46.55 24.27 14.00
CA PHE A 328 45.47 23.37 13.65
C PHE A 328 46.02 22.25 12.79
N GLN A 329 46.00 21.04 13.33
CA GLN A 329 46.39 19.85 12.57
C GLN A 329 45.42 19.61 11.42
N ARG A 330 44.12 19.81 11.68
CA ARG A 330 43.07 19.96 10.66
C ARG A 330 41.87 20.74 11.19
N ILE A 331 41.10 21.34 10.29
CA ILE A 331 39.72 21.76 10.52
C ILE A 331 38.85 21.20 9.39
N SER A 332 37.94 20.31 9.74
CA SER A 332 37.14 19.57 8.76
C SER A 332 35.76 19.24 9.31
N LEU A 333 34.84 18.80 8.45
CA LEU A 333 33.56 18.29 8.95
C LEU A 333 33.75 16.90 9.52
N LEU A 334 33.15 16.67 10.68
CA LEU A 334 33.04 15.34 11.24
C LEU A 334 32.04 14.57 10.37
N VAL A 335 32.51 13.47 9.82
CA VAL A 335 31.67 12.52 9.11
C VAL A 335 31.46 11.31 10.00
N GLU A 336 30.25 10.76 10.01
CA GLU A 336 29.95 9.52 10.72
C GLU A 336 30.48 8.32 9.92
N PHE A 337 30.94 7.28 10.62
CA PHE A 337 31.45 6.05 10.01
C PHE A 337 30.89 4.86 10.76
N ASP A 338 30.67 3.79 10.01
CA ASP A 338 30.39 2.48 10.57
C ASP A 338 31.52 1.51 10.21
N ASN A 339 31.77 0.57 11.11
CA ASN A 339 32.79 -0.48 11.00
C ASN A 339 32.20 -1.90 11.06
N GLU A 340 30.88 -2.05 10.92
CA GLU A 340 30.21 -3.34 10.97
C GLU A 340 30.07 -3.94 9.56
N PRO A 341 30.30 -5.26 9.38
CA PRO A 341 30.04 -5.91 8.11
C PRO A 341 28.51 -5.97 7.88
N PHE A 342 28.08 -5.52 6.70
CA PHE A 342 26.80 -5.78 6.00
C PHE A 342 25.95 -4.54 5.61
N GLN A 343 26.03 -4.23 4.31
CA GLN A 343 25.02 -3.69 3.38
C GLN A 343 23.92 -2.76 3.91
N GLN A 344 24.22 -1.48 4.14
CA GLN A 344 23.17 -0.46 4.12
C GLN A 344 22.93 0.01 2.68
N LEU A 345 21.80 -0.41 2.12
CA LEU A 345 21.29 0.05 0.85
C LEU A 345 21.18 1.59 0.83
N ASP A 346 21.80 2.22 -0.17
CA ASP A 346 21.63 3.65 -0.40
C ASP A 346 20.20 3.97 -0.82
N LEU A 347 19.46 4.62 0.08
CA LEU A 347 18.08 5.02 -0.11
C LEU A 347 17.92 6.49 -0.51
N GLU A 348 19.02 7.25 -0.60
CA GLU A 348 18.99 8.63 -1.10
C GLU A 348 18.57 8.66 -2.58
N GLY A 349 17.41 9.26 -2.86
CA GLY A 349 16.81 9.30 -4.20
C GLY A 349 15.98 8.07 -4.59
N ALA A 350 15.98 7.00 -3.78
CA ALA A 350 15.09 5.84 -3.96
C ALA A 350 13.63 6.18 -3.68
N MET A 351 13.38 7.15 -2.79
CA MET A 351 12.06 7.71 -2.51
C MET A 351 12.14 9.24 -2.53
N THR A 352 11.31 9.88 -3.34
CA THR A 352 11.23 11.34 -3.41
C THR A 352 9.92 11.83 -2.82
N VAL A 353 10.00 12.70 -1.82
CA VAL A 353 8.87 13.43 -1.25
C VAL A 353 8.94 14.86 -1.76
N THR A 354 7.89 15.33 -2.43
CA THR A 354 7.80 16.72 -2.91
C THR A 354 6.84 17.52 -2.03
N ASN A 355 7.38 18.49 -1.28
CA ASN A 355 6.61 19.46 -0.50
C ASN A 355 6.59 20.82 -1.25
N PRO A 356 5.43 21.47 -1.45
CA PRO A 356 5.34 22.82 -2.00
C PRO A 356 5.90 23.93 -1.09
N GLU A 357 6.05 23.71 0.23
CA GLU A 357 6.45 24.75 1.21
C GLU A 357 7.82 24.52 1.88
N GLY A 358 8.51 23.41 1.55
CA GLY A 358 9.84 23.08 2.07
C GLY A 358 9.83 22.38 3.44
N GLY A 359 10.78 21.45 3.64
CA GLY A 359 10.91 20.64 4.86
C GLY A 359 10.01 19.40 4.86
N ALA A 360 10.60 18.21 4.76
CA ALA A 360 9.94 16.93 4.98
C ALA A 360 10.97 16.01 5.63
N THR A 361 10.70 15.51 6.83
CA THR A 361 11.58 14.55 7.47
C THR A 361 11.16 13.15 7.05
N VAL A 362 11.93 12.53 6.16
CA VAL A 362 11.74 11.12 5.81
C VAL A 362 12.54 10.29 6.80
N THR A 363 11.85 9.51 7.64
CA THR A 363 12.52 8.62 8.59
C THR A 363 12.50 7.20 8.04
N PHE A 364 13.69 6.63 7.92
CA PHE A 364 13.87 5.23 7.56
C PHE A 364 13.91 4.42 8.86
N VAL A 365 12.99 3.45 9.01
CA VAL A 365 12.92 2.60 10.21
C VAL A 365 13.20 1.16 9.80
N ASP A 366 14.41 0.69 10.10
CA ASP A 366 14.74 -0.73 10.10
C ASP A 366 14.30 -1.33 11.44
N VAL A 367 13.26 -2.15 11.40
CA VAL A 367 12.65 -2.78 12.58
C VAL A 367 13.41 -4.05 12.96
N ALA A 368 14.06 -4.70 11.98
CA ALA A 368 14.93 -5.83 12.23
C ALA A 368 16.24 -5.41 12.94
N GLY A 369 16.55 -4.12 12.99
CA GLY A 369 17.80 -3.57 13.51
C GLY A 369 19.01 -4.09 12.74
N SER A 370 18.78 -4.48 11.48
CA SER A 370 19.70 -5.25 10.65
C SER A 370 20.65 -4.40 9.80
N GLY A 371 20.46 -3.08 9.79
CA GLY A 371 21.07 -2.16 8.84
C GLY A 371 20.52 -2.27 7.40
N MET A 372 19.54 -3.15 7.14
CA MET A 372 19.03 -3.50 5.81
C MET A 372 17.51 -3.30 5.73
N LEU A 373 16.98 -3.01 4.53
CA LEU A 373 15.55 -3.22 4.25
C LEU A 373 15.33 -4.68 3.85
N ASN A 374 14.89 -5.47 4.81
CA ASN A 374 14.50 -6.86 4.65
C ASN A 374 12.97 -6.98 4.72
N GLY A 375 12.42 -8.18 4.50
CA GLY A 375 10.97 -8.43 4.33
C GLY A 375 10.03 -8.07 5.49
N GLY A 376 10.48 -7.31 6.50
CA GLY A 376 9.66 -6.74 7.58
C GLY A 376 9.86 -5.23 7.80
N ASP A 377 10.69 -4.55 7.00
CA ASP A 377 11.04 -3.13 7.21
C ASP A 377 10.10 -2.17 6.45
N PHE A 378 9.94 -0.96 6.98
CA PHE A 378 9.04 0.03 6.42
C PHE A 378 9.58 1.45 6.50
N PHE A 379 9.13 2.31 5.59
CA PHE A 379 9.40 3.73 5.59
C PHE A 379 8.32 4.45 6.37
N GLU A 380 8.71 5.29 7.33
CA GLU A 380 7.79 6.18 8.03
C GLU A 380 8.04 7.61 7.57
N VAL A 381 7.05 8.21 6.91
CA VAL A 381 7.11 9.60 6.50
C VAL A 381 6.36 10.44 7.52
N LYS A 382 7.09 11.28 8.27
CA LYS A 382 6.56 12.20 9.29
C LYS A 382 6.68 13.64 8.82
N PHE A 383 5.65 14.42 9.11
CA PHE A 383 5.66 15.85 8.83
C PHE A 383 5.26 16.67 10.05
N GLY A 384 5.55 17.97 10.00
CA GLY A 384 5.05 18.91 10.97
C GLY A 384 3.53 19.08 10.84
N ARG A 385 2.93 19.52 11.94
CA ARG A 385 1.50 19.82 11.98
C ARG A 385 1.14 20.92 10.96
N ASN A 386 0.15 20.65 10.11
CA ASN A 386 -0.31 21.47 8.99
C ASN A 386 0.50 21.41 7.68
N ASP A 387 1.41 20.45 7.54
CA ASP A 387 2.15 20.25 6.29
C ASP A 387 1.33 19.46 5.26
N SER A 388 1.34 19.91 4.00
CA SER A 388 0.71 19.25 2.86
C SER A 388 1.74 18.65 1.90
N ILE A 389 1.59 17.38 1.53
CA ILE A 389 2.49 16.69 0.60
C ILE A 389 1.92 16.78 -0.80
N LYS A 390 2.70 17.22 -1.79
CA LYS A 390 2.25 17.19 -3.19
C LYS A 390 2.33 15.78 -3.77
N SER A 391 3.44 15.08 -3.54
CA SER A 391 3.60 13.70 -3.98
C SER A 391 4.68 12.94 -3.21
N ILE A 392 4.43 11.66 -3.00
CA ILE A 392 5.39 10.64 -2.59
C ILE A 392 5.66 9.74 -3.80
N THR A 393 6.92 9.48 -4.13
CA THR A 393 7.27 8.64 -5.29
C THR A 393 8.40 7.68 -4.95
N LEU A 394 8.13 6.37 -5.05
CA LEU A 394 9.18 5.35 -5.12
C LEU A 394 9.81 5.44 -6.49
N SER A 395 11.10 5.70 -6.55
CA SER A 395 11.81 6.01 -7.77
C SER A 395 12.03 4.75 -8.62
N LYS A 396 12.45 4.96 -9.86
CA LYS A 396 12.71 3.88 -10.82
C LYS A 396 13.90 3.01 -10.45
N ASP A 397 14.80 3.57 -9.67
CA ASP A 397 16.10 3.01 -9.35
C ASP A 397 16.10 2.51 -7.88
N MET A 398 14.94 2.55 -7.23
CA MET A 398 14.72 1.89 -5.95
C MET A 398 14.91 0.36 -6.12
N PRO A 399 15.70 -0.25 -5.23
CA PRO A 399 16.00 -1.68 -5.24
C PRO A 399 14.78 -2.54 -4.94
N ASP A 400 14.87 -3.81 -5.36
CA ASP A 400 13.75 -4.74 -5.33
C ASP A 400 13.62 -5.41 -3.95
N VAL A 401 13.06 -4.67 -2.99
CA VAL A 401 12.78 -5.12 -1.62
C VAL A 401 11.29 -4.94 -1.30
N PRO A 402 10.71 -5.72 -0.36
CA PRO A 402 9.39 -5.45 0.19
C PRO A 402 9.39 -4.15 0.99
N VAL A 403 8.36 -3.33 0.79
CA VAL A 403 8.31 -1.96 1.31
C VAL A 403 6.97 -1.69 1.98
N GLY A 404 6.98 -1.40 3.29
CA GLY A 404 5.86 -0.75 3.96
C GLY A 404 5.96 0.77 3.87
N ILE A 405 4.84 1.48 3.71
CA ILE A 405 4.79 2.95 3.77
C ILE A 405 3.80 3.37 4.85
N VAL A 406 4.28 4.15 5.83
CA VAL A 406 3.46 4.74 6.89
C VAL A 406 3.52 6.25 6.76
N ILE A 407 2.35 6.89 6.72
CA ILE A 407 2.23 8.36 6.64
C ILE A 407 1.48 8.83 7.88
N SER A 408 2.15 9.66 8.68
CA SER A 408 1.60 10.22 9.91
C SER A 408 1.90 11.70 10.06
N GLU A 409 1.08 12.39 10.88
CA GLU A 409 1.26 13.79 11.28
C GLU A 409 1.21 14.85 10.14
N THR A 410 0.69 14.49 8.96
CA THR A 410 0.44 15.42 7.83
C THR A 410 -1.05 15.72 7.62
N ASP A 411 -1.39 16.84 6.98
CA ASP A 411 -2.77 17.25 6.70
C ASP A 411 -3.35 16.62 5.42
N GLU A 412 -2.54 16.46 4.37
CA GLU A 412 -2.99 15.94 3.08
C GLU A 412 -1.83 15.42 2.22
N VAL A 413 -2.09 14.39 1.43
CA VAL A 413 -1.18 13.81 0.43
C VAL A 413 -1.81 13.86 -0.96
N GLY A 414 -1.19 14.61 -1.87
CA GLY A 414 -1.67 14.79 -3.24
C GLY A 414 -1.58 13.53 -4.10
N SER A 415 -0.45 12.80 -4.05
CA SER A 415 -0.35 11.50 -4.73
C SER A 415 0.75 10.60 -4.18
N ILE A 416 0.55 9.29 -4.27
CA ILE A 416 1.56 8.27 -3.99
C ILE A 416 1.78 7.46 -5.26
N LYS A 417 3.04 7.31 -5.67
CA LYS A 417 3.42 6.68 -6.93
C LYS A 417 4.54 5.67 -6.72
N ASP A 418 4.34 4.44 -7.21
CA ASP A 418 5.42 3.48 -7.37
C ASP A 418 5.89 3.48 -8.83
N MET A 419 7.14 3.88 -9.06
CA MET A 419 7.75 3.97 -10.39
C MET A 419 8.84 2.90 -10.61
N ARG A 420 9.02 1.94 -9.68
CA ARG A 420 10.03 0.88 -9.77
C ARG A 420 10.00 0.16 -11.12
N LYS A 421 11.17 -0.15 -11.68
CA LYS A 421 11.30 -0.85 -12.99
C LYS A 421 11.26 -2.37 -12.78
N GLY A 422 11.02 -3.13 -13.86
CA GLY A 422 11.00 -4.60 -13.81
C GLY A 422 9.66 -5.20 -13.36
N GLN A 423 9.73 -6.39 -12.75
CA GLN A 423 8.65 -7.04 -11.98
C GLN A 423 8.98 -6.84 -10.49
N PRO A 424 8.80 -5.61 -9.96
CA PRO A 424 9.15 -5.33 -8.58
C PRO A 424 8.33 -6.21 -7.63
N LEU A 425 8.95 -6.64 -6.53
CA LEU A 425 8.29 -7.21 -5.37
C LEU A 425 7.16 -6.29 -4.92
N ASP A 426 6.12 -6.92 -4.41
CA ASP A 426 4.95 -6.22 -3.91
C ASP A 426 5.33 -5.28 -2.76
N LEU A 427 4.61 -4.17 -2.64
CA LEU A 427 4.66 -3.37 -1.40
C LEU A 427 4.15 -4.26 -0.27
N ALA A 428 4.69 -4.13 0.93
CA ALA A 428 4.18 -4.85 2.09
C ALA A 428 2.86 -4.24 2.59
N TYR A 429 2.77 -2.91 2.67
CA TYR A 429 1.51 -2.24 3.02
C TYR A 429 1.64 -0.74 2.77
N LEU A 430 0.49 -0.06 2.71
CA LEU A 430 0.42 1.39 2.69
C LEU A 430 -0.61 1.88 3.70
N VAL A 431 -0.16 2.64 4.68
CA VAL A 431 -1.00 3.11 5.79
C VAL A 431 -0.85 4.63 5.90
N SER A 432 -1.97 5.35 5.88
CA SER A 432 -1.99 6.81 5.99
C SER A 432 -3.03 7.28 6.99
N SER A 433 -2.63 8.11 7.96
CA SER A 433 -3.58 8.83 8.84
C SER A 433 -4.15 10.08 8.17
N ALA A 434 -3.53 10.53 7.09
CA ALA A 434 -3.94 11.71 6.34
C ALA A 434 -4.72 11.35 5.07
N PRO A 435 -5.60 12.27 4.62
CA PRO A 435 -6.17 12.28 3.27
C PRO A 435 -5.15 11.99 2.18
N VAL A 436 -5.43 11.00 1.33
CA VAL A 436 -4.64 10.72 0.12
C VAL A 436 -5.51 10.90 -1.11
N ASN A 437 -5.15 11.83 -1.99
CA ASN A 437 -5.94 12.10 -3.20
C ASN A 437 -5.82 10.99 -4.25
N ASN A 438 -4.61 10.50 -4.55
CA ASN A 438 -4.38 9.51 -5.61
C ASN A 438 -3.29 8.51 -5.24
N ILE A 439 -3.54 7.23 -5.48
CA ILE A 439 -2.57 6.14 -5.27
C ILE A 439 -2.38 5.40 -6.60
N SER A 440 -1.12 5.26 -7.02
CA SER A 440 -0.75 4.59 -8.27
C SER A 440 0.44 3.67 -8.05
N LEU A 441 0.19 2.38 -7.88
CA LEU A 441 1.19 1.35 -7.65
C LEU A 441 1.47 0.57 -8.94
N LYS A 442 2.76 0.34 -9.23
CA LYS A 442 3.20 -0.42 -10.39
C LYS A 442 3.49 -1.88 -10.05
N SER A 443 3.94 -2.16 -8.83
CA SER A 443 3.92 -3.51 -8.25
C SER A 443 2.51 -3.92 -7.80
N GLY A 444 2.38 -5.14 -7.28
CA GLY A 444 1.30 -5.49 -6.38
C GLY A 444 1.54 -4.95 -4.97
N ILE A 445 0.65 -5.34 -4.06
CA ILE A 445 0.75 -5.02 -2.63
C ILE A 445 0.28 -6.24 -1.82
N SER A 446 1.16 -6.73 -0.95
CA SER A 446 0.97 -7.91 -0.13
C SER A 446 0.83 -7.53 1.32
N GLY A 447 -0.40 -7.38 1.79
CA GLY A 447 -0.75 -6.95 3.15
C GLY A 447 -0.06 -7.75 4.25
N MET A 448 0.15 -7.08 5.37
CA MET A 448 0.80 -7.61 6.57
C MET A 448 -0.17 -7.54 7.75
N ASP A 449 -0.09 -8.51 8.66
CA ASP A 449 -0.80 -8.42 9.93
C ASP A 449 -0.26 -7.22 10.73
N LEU A 450 -1.08 -6.17 10.85
CA LEU A 450 -0.76 -4.93 11.57
C LEU A 450 -1.37 -4.91 12.98
N ASN A 451 -1.80 -6.06 13.51
CA ASN A 451 -2.30 -6.15 14.88
C ASN A 451 -1.25 -5.64 15.88
N ASN A 452 -1.66 -4.72 16.77
CA ASN A 452 -0.79 -4.01 17.72
C ASN A 452 0.21 -3.02 17.11
N PHE A 453 0.13 -2.76 15.80
CA PHE A 453 0.87 -1.67 15.19
C PHE A 453 0.32 -0.32 15.71
N VAL A 454 1.22 0.54 16.20
CA VAL A 454 0.87 1.86 16.73
C VAL A 454 1.63 2.91 15.95
N ALA A 455 0.90 3.75 15.23
CA ALA A 455 1.43 4.97 14.61
C ALA A 455 0.66 6.20 15.09
N PRO A 456 1.27 7.40 15.12
CA PRO A 456 0.55 8.62 15.48
C PRO A 456 -0.71 8.83 14.63
N GLY A 457 -1.87 8.83 15.27
CA GLY A 457 -3.17 9.00 14.62
C GLY A 457 -3.79 7.72 14.05
N ILE A 458 -3.15 6.56 14.19
CA ILE A 458 -3.66 5.26 13.72
C ILE A 458 -3.54 4.24 14.85
N ILE A 459 -4.69 3.73 15.26
CA ILE A 459 -4.76 2.60 16.18
C ILE A 459 -5.58 1.55 15.47
N PHE A 460 -4.95 0.45 15.09
CA PHE A 460 -5.64 -0.70 14.55
C PHE A 460 -6.32 -1.47 15.68
N SER A 461 -7.62 -1.70 15.55
CA SER A 461 -8.35 -2.69 16.37
C SER A 461 -7.89 -4.10 15.99
N ASP A 462 -8.27 -5.08 16.81
CA ASP A 462 -8.08 -6.50 16.48
C ASP A 462 -8.88 -6.94 15.24
N ASP A 463 -9.77 -6.10 14.70
CA ASP A 463 -10.67 -6.32 13.57
C ASP A 463 -10.81 -4.97 12.85
N ILE A 464 -10.10 -4.78 11.74
CA ILE A 464 -9.86 -3.48 11.09
C ILE A 464 -10.86 -3.23 9.97
N ASP A 465 -11.23 -4.28 9.24
CA ASP A 465 -12.24 -4.22 8.16
C ASP A 465 -13.67 -4.49 8.67
N ASN A 466 -13.80 -4.82 9.97
CA ASN A 466 -15.05 -5.02 10.72
C ASN A 466 -15.85 -6.22 10.20
N ASP A 467 -15.17 -7.29 9.83
CA ASP A 467 -15.75 -8.57 9.40
C ASP A 467 -15.91 -9.59 10.55
N ASN A 468 -15.55 -9.21 11.79
CA ASN A 468 -15.47 -10.03 13.00
C ASN A 468 -14.37 -11.12 12.99
N GLN A 469 -13.33 -10.96 12.17
CA GLN A 469 -12.10 -11.73 12.24
C GLN A 469 -10.99 -10.96 12.95
N ARG A 470 -9.85 -11.63 13.14
CA ARG A 470 -8.64 -11.02 13.68
C ARG A 470 -7.45 -11.21 12.73
N ASP A 471 -7.74 -11.67 11.53
CA ASP A 471 -6.77 -12.16 10.55
C ASP A 471 -6.79 -11.20 9.37
N ASP A 472 -6.36 -9.97 9.63
CA ASP A 472 -6.55 -8.83 8.70
C ASP A 472 -5.17 -8.39 8.20
N PRO A 473 -4.58 -9.08 7.22
CA PRO A 473 -3.40 -8.57 6.56
C PRO A 473 -3.78 -7.27 5.84
N ILE A 474 -3.41 -6.12 6.38
CA ILE A 474 -3.75 -4.83 5.77
C ILE A 474 -2.78 -4.55 4.63
N ALA A 475 -3.30 -4.47 3.41
CA ALA A 475 -2.55 -4.05 2.25
C ALA A 475 -2.57 -2.52 2.11
N LEU A 476 -3.74 -1.91 2.24
CA LEU A 476 -3.93 -0.48 2.07
C LEU A 476 -4.92 0.07 3.11
N TYR A 477 -4.52 1.08 3.87
CA TYR A 477 -5.38 1.77 4.83
C TYR A 477 -5.24 3.30 4.71
N VAL A 478 -6.37 3.99 4.55
CA VAL A 478 -6.45 5.45 4.57
C VAL A 478 -7.52 5.88 5.57
N ALA A 479 -7.08 6.52 6.67
CA ALA A 479 -7.90 6.82 7.84
C ALA A 479 -8.92 7.96 7.64
N GLY A 480 -8.68 8.83 6.66
CA GLY A 480 -9.54 9.98 6.40
C GLY A 480 -9.28 10.58 5.04
N GLY A 481 -10.20 11.43 4.58
CA GLY A 481 -10.20 12.03 3.26
C GLY A 481 -10.62 11.09 2.14
N PHE A 482 -11.47 11.59 1.23
CA PHE A 482 -11.89 10.83 0.07
C PHE A 482 -10.75 10.61 -0.93
N VAL A 483 -10.48 9.35 -1.26
CA VAL A 483 -9.46 8.98 -2.25
C VAL A 483 -10.04 9.05 -3.65
N GLN A 484 -9.53 9.93 -4.52
CA GLN A 484 -10.08 10.10 -5.87
C GLN A 484 -9.84 8.85 -6.73
N SER A 485 -8.63 8.30 -6.68
CA SER A 485 -8.30 7.08 -7.41
C SER A 485 -7.23 6.23 -6.74
N ILE A 486 -7.43 4.91 -6.81
CA ILE A 486 -6.48 3.87 -6.45
C ILE A 486 -6.25 3.03 -7.70
N THR A 487 -5.01 2.90 -8.15
CA THR A 487 -4.63 2.04 -9.27
C THR A 487 -3.47 1.16 -8.85
N ILE A 488 -3.64 -0.16 -8.88
CA ILE A 488 -2.63 -1.16 -8.55
C ILE A 488 -2.43 -2.04 -9.78
N SER A 489 -1.19 -2.15 -10.25
CA SER A 489 -0.90 -2.85 -11.51
C SER A 489 -0.59 -4.34 -11.32
N GLY A 490 -0.09 -4.74 -10.13
CA GLY A 490 0.11 -6.14 -9.77
C GLY A 490 -1.03 -6.70 -8.92
N ASP A 491 -0.75 -7.82 -8.27
CA ASP A 491 -1.68 -8.56 -7.43
C ASP A 491 -1.92 -7.85 -6.09
N VAL A 492 -3.04 -8.14 -5.45
CA VAL A 492 -3.36 -7.63 -4.11
C VAL A 492 -3.65 -8.81 -3.20
N THR A 493 -2.92 -8.90 -2.10
CA THR A 493 -3.27 -9.82 -1.00
C THR A 493 -3.51 -9.01 0.25
N GLY A 494 -4.58 -9.26 0.97
CA GLY A 494 -4.97 -8.48 2.13
C GLY A 494 -5.85 -7.24 1.84
N ASP A 495 -6.28 -6.58 2.91
CA ASP A 495 -7.44 -5.70 2.88
C ASP A 495 -7.11 -4.30 2.35
N VAL A 496 -8.11 -3.72 1.69
CA VAL A 496 -8.10 -2.36 1.17
C VAL A 496 -9.19 -1.57 1.86
N VAL A 497 -8.79 -0.71 2.80
CA VAL A 497 -9.67 0.04 3.68
C VAL A 497 -9.51 1.56 3.44
N VAL A 498 -10.60 2.23 3.10
CA VAL A 498 -10.64 3.70 2.93
C VAL A 498 -11.85 4.26 3.67
N MET A 499 -11.59 4.90 4.81
CA MET A 499 -12.64 5.28 5.77
C MET A 499 -13.58 6.38 5.26
N ASP A 500 -13.09 7.33 4.46
CA ASP A 500 -13.93 8.41 3.90
C ASP A 500 -14.30 8.15 2.42
N GLY A 501 -14.22 6.89 2.00
CA GLY A 501 -14.60 6.42 0.68
C GLY A 501 -13.58 6.72 -0.43
N ALA A 502 -13.80 6.05 -1.56
CA ALA A 502 -12.99 6.15 -2.77
C ALA A 502 -13.84 6.41 -4.03
N GLY A 503 -13.25 7.05 -5.05
CA GLY A 503 -13.90 7.33 -6.33
C GLY A 503 -13.74 6.21 -7.35
N LYS A 504 -12.50 5.86 -7.69
CA LYS A 504 -12.19 4.75 -8.59
C LYS A 504 -11.10 3.86 -8.00
N VAL A 505 -11.35 2.56 -7.90
CA VAL A 505 -10.37 1.54 -7.53
C VAL A 505 -10.16 0.63 -8.73
N SER A 506 -8.90 0.48 -9.16
CA SER A 506 -8.54 -0.31 -10.32
C SER A 506 -7.37 -1.23 -9.98
N ILE A 507 -7.60 -2.55 -9.98
CA ILE A 507 -6.60 -3.58 -9.72
C ILE A 507 -6.44 -4.41 -10.98
N LYS A 508 -5.25 -4.35 -11.59
CA LYS A 508 -4.98 -5.07 -12.83
C LYS A 508 -4.50 -6.50 -12.60
N GLY A 509 -3.91 -6.78 -11.45
CA GLY A 509 -3.61 -8.15 -11.02
C GLY A 509 -4.83 -8.85 -10.42
N ASP A 510 -4.57 -10.02 -9.84
CA ASP A 510 -5.57 -10.80 -9.13
C ASP A 510 -5.63 -10.33 -7.66
N MET A 511 -6.84 -10.25 -7.10
CA MET A 511 -7.06 -10.00 -5.68
C MET A 511 -7.43 -11.31 -4.99
N THR A 512 -6.66 -11.66 -3.96
CA THR A 512 -6.84 -12.92 -3.23
C THR A 512 -6.70 -12.71 -1.72
N ASP A 513 -7.60 -13.31 -0.94
CA ASP A 513 -7.54 -13.30 0.53
C ASP A 513 -7.41 -11.86 1.10
N GLY A 514 -8.32 -10.98 0.69
CA GLY A 514 -8.35 -9.60 1.17
C GLY A 514 -9.68 -8.94 0.84
N ASP A 515 -10.21 -8.16 1.77
CA ASP A 515 -11.52 -7.54 1.64
C ASP A 515 -11.40 -6.05 1.27
N PHE A 516 -12.45 -5.53 0.64
CA PHE A 516 -12.57 -4.09 0.38
C PHE A 516 -13.53 -3.46 1.37
N THR A 517 -13.08 -2.43 2.08
CA THR A 517 -13.93 -1.66 2.98
C THR A 517 -13.87 -0.17 2.63
N PHE A 518 -15.00 0.38 2.19
CA PHE A 518 -15.13 1.79 1.85
C PHE A 518 -16.18 2.45 2.75
N GLY A 519 -15.78 3.40 3.58
CA GLY A 519 -16.76 4.25 4.26
C GLY A 519 -17.38 5.28 3.32
N SER A 520 -18.15 6.20 3.90
CA SER A 520 -18.90 7.20 3.14
C SER A 520 -18.37 8.61 3.39
N ASP A 521 -18.50 9.46 2.37
CA ASP A 521 -18.18 10.88 2.49
C ASP A 521 -19.46 11.72 2.56
N ASP A 522 -19.38 12.91 3.17
CA ASP A 522 -20.54 13.81 3.31
C ASP A 522 -21.14 14.29 1.97
N ARG A 523 -20.48 14.05 0.83
CA ARG A 523 -20.94 14.47 -0.50
C ARG A 523 -21.73 13.40 -1.23
N GLY A 524 -21.89 12.20 -0.67
CA GLY A 524 -22.66 11.11 -1.26
C GLY A 524 -22.07 10.64 -2.60
N ARG A 525 -20.75 10.60 -2.71
CA ARG A 525 -20.06 10.08 -3.90
C ARG A 525 -20.21 8.56 -3.99
N SER A 526 -19.91 8.02 -5.17
CA SER A 526 -19.96 6.58 -5.42
C SER A 526 -18.60 6.03 -5.82
N VAL A 527 -18.28 4.80 -5.42
CA VAL A 527 -17.06 4.09 -5.88
C VAL A 527 -17.30 3.31 -7.15
N SER A 528 -16.29 3.28 -8.03
CA SER A 528 -16.23 2.33 -9.16
C SER A 528 -15.04 1.40 -8.96
N ILE A 529 -15.28 0.09 -9.07
CA ILE A 529 -14.29 -0.96 -8.87
C ILE A 529 -14.05 -1.67 -10.20
N ASP A 530 -12.79 -1.79 -10.60
CA ASP A 530 -12.33 -2.45 -11.82
C ASP A 530 -11.20 -3.41 -11.47
N ALA A 531 -11.50 -4.71 -11.37
CA ALA A 531 -10.53 -5.73 -10.96
C ALA A 531 -10.38 -6.83 -12.02
N GLN A 532 -9.24 -7.53 -12.07
CA GLN A 532 -9.08 -8.68 -12.96
C GLN A 532 -9.82 -9.90 -12.39
N ARG A 533 -9.16 -10.70 -11.54
CA ARG A 533 -9.85 -11.75 -10.77
C ARG A 533 -9.97 -11.34 -9.32
N VAL A 534 -11.12 -11.64 -8.73
CA VAL A 534 -11.36 -11.48 -7.30
C VAL A 534 -11.67 -12.85 -6.72
N ASN A 535 -10.96 -13.25 -5.67
CA ASN A 535 -11.06 -14.57 -5.09
C ASN A 535 -10.91 -14.53 -3.58
N ARG A 536 -11.83 -15.18 -2.84
CA ARG A 536 -11.80 -15.21 -1.37
C ARG A 536 -11.72 -13.80 -0.78
N SER A 537 -12.59 -12.93 -1.30
CA SER A 537 -12.56 -11.50 -1.06
C SER A 537 -13.99 -10.96 -1.11
N SER A 538 -14.35 -10.19 -0.10
CA SER A 538 -15.64 -9.51 0.04
C SER A 538 -15.48 -8.01 -0.18
N LEU A 539 -16.61 -7.32 -0.28
CA LEU A 539 -16.68 -5.88 -0.46
C LEU A 539 -17.78 -5.30 0.43
N ARG A 540 -17.39 -4.47 1.39
CA ARG A 540 -18.28 -3.68 2.23
C ARG A 540 -18.13 -2.21 1.87
N SER A 541 -19.23 -1.54 1.52
CA SER A 541 -19.21 -0.13 1.16
C SER A 541 -20.38 0.61 1.80
N GLU A 542 -20.10 1.62 2.62
CA GLU A 542 -21.12 2.54 3.14
C GLU A 542 -21.57 3.57 2.10
N GLN A 543 -20.76 3.81 1.06
CA GLN A 543 -21.14 4.62 -0.09
C GLN A 543 -21.79 3.79 -1.20
N ALA A 544 -22.58 4.44 -2.06
CA ALA A 544 -23.14 3.79 -3.24
C ALA A 544 -22.03 3.29 -4.19
N ILE A 545 -22.24 2.17 -4.87
CA ILE A 545 -21.31 1.64 -5.85
C ILE A 545 -21.80 1.99 -7.26
N GLY A 546 -21.01 2.77 -7.99
CA GLY A 546 -21.32 3.17 -9.36
C GLY A 546 -21.18 2.02 -10.35
N THR A 547 -20.10 1.24 -10.27
CA THR A 547 -19.90 0.06 -11.12
C THR A 547 -18.95 -0.92 -10.45
N ILE A 548 -19.29 -2.20 -10.48
CA ILE A 548 -18.38 -3.33 -10.28
C ILE A 548 -18.08 -3.91 -11.66
N SER A 549 -16.81 -3.89 -12.06
CA SER A 549 -16.30 -4.46 -13.29
C SER A 549 -15.21 -5.45 -12.94
N VAL A 550 -15.46 -6.75 -13.16
CA VAL A 550 -14.48 -7.80 -12.91
C VAL A 550 -14.28 -8.69 -14.12
N SER A 551 -13.13 -9.32 -14.26
CA SER A 551 -12.96 -10.40 -15.24
C SER A 551 -13.55 -11.71 -14.74
N ASP A 552 -13.44 -12.00 -13.45
CA ASP A 552 -13.99 -13.16 -12.73
C ASP A 552 -14.15 -12.79 -11.25
N TRP A 553 -15.21 -13.25 -10.60
CA TRP A 553 -15.29 -13.28 -9.14
C TRP A 553 -15.67 -14.69 -8.71
N ARG A 554 -14.74 -15.39 -8.05
CA ARG A 554 -14.92 -16.79 -7.63
C ARG A 554 -14.95 -16.91 -6.13
N ASP A 555 -15.86 -17.73 -5.66
CA ASP A 555 -15.84 -18.26 -4.31
C ASP A 555 -15.09 -19.60 -4.28
N THR A 556 -13.79 -19.55 -3.96
CA THR A 556 -12.97 -20.75 -3.72
C THR A 556 -12.64 -20.94 -2.24
N GLY A 557 -13.30 -20.16 -1.38
CA GLY A 557 -13.05 -20.08 0.05
C GLY A 557 -13.85 -21.11 0.85
N ALA A 558 -13.56 -21.16 2.16
CA ALA A 558 -14.48 -21.77 3.12
C ALA A 558 -15.62 -20.84 3.52
N ARG A 559 -15.44 -19.52 3.31
CA ARG A 559 -16.42 -18.46 3.50
C ARG A 559 -16.86 -17.97 2.13
N ARG A 560 -18.16 -17.70 1.98
CA ARG A 560 -18.68 -17.11 0.75
C ARG A 560 -18.27 -15.66 0.65
N ASN A 561 -17.91 -15.24 -0.56
CA ASN A 561 -17.68 -13.82 -0.85
C ASN A 561 -19.01 -13.06 -0.71
N GLN A 562 -18.96 -11.87 -0.12
CA GLN A 562 -20.14 -11.03 0.04
C GLN A 562 -19.88 -9.62 -0.52
N VAL A 563 -20.91 -9.00 -1.10
CA VAL A 563 -20.93 -7.57 -1.40
C VAL A 563 -22.06 -6.92 -0.62
N GLU A 564 -21.71 -5.99 0.25
CA GLU A 564 -22.65 -5.18 1.03
C GLU A 564 -22.56 -3.71 0.60
N ALA A 565 -23.68 -3.12 0.19
CA ALA A 565 -23.73 -1.71 -0.18
C ALA A 565 -25.17 -1.13 -0.10
N PRO A 566 -25.34 0.19 0.07
CA PRO A 566 -26.65 0.83 0.00
C PRO A 566 -27.31 0.68 -1.38
N SER A 567 -26.52 0.79 -2.45
CA SER A 567 -26.97 0.59 -3.83
C SER A 567 -25.80 0.30 -4.77
N ILE A 568 -26.07 -0.41 -5.87
CA ILE A 568 -25.10 -0.74 -6.92
C ILE A 568 -25.71 -0.43 -8.29
N ARG A 569 -25.15 0.55 -9.02
CA ARG A 569 -25.72 0.96 -10.31
C ARG A 569 -25.42 -0.02 -11.45
N ASN A 570 -24.26 -0.67 -11.47
CA ASN A 570 -23.96 -1.71 -12.46
C ASN A 570 -23.03 -2.79 -11.92
N ILE A 571 -23.29 -4.04 -12.30
CA ILE A 571 -22.36 -5.16 -12.13
C ILE A 571 -22.07 -5.76 -13.50
N LYS A 572 -20.79 -5.92 -13.83
CA LYS A 572 -20.35 -6.48 -15.11
C LYS A 572 -19.20 -7.45 -14.88
N THR A 573 -19.36 -8.65 -15.41
CA THR A 573 -18.21 -9.52 -15.66
C THR A 573 -17.85 -9.47 -17.14
N SER A 574 -16.56 -9.52 -17.46
CA SER A 574 -16.09 -9.44 -18.85
C SER A 574 -15.75 -10.79 -19.47
N GLY A 575 -15.22 -11.74 -18.68
CA GLY A 575 -14.63 -12.98 -19.19
C GLY A 575 -13.42 -12.74 -20.11
N GLY A 576 -12.59 -13.76 -20.36
CA GLY A 576 -11.35 -13.55 -21.14
C GLY A 576 -10.57 -14.81 -21.49
N SER A 577 -9.36 -14.65 -22.04
CA SER A 577 -8.47 -15.77 -22.38
C SER A 577 -8.02 -16.50 -21.11
N GLY A 578 -8.69 -17.59 -20.76
CA GLY A 578 -8.44 -18.36 -19.54
C GLY A 578 -9.21 -17.87 -18.31
N VAL A 579 -10.31 -17.15 -18.50
CA VAL A 579 -11.19 -16.65 -17.43
C VAL A 579 -12.66 -16.81 -17.86
N ASP A 580 -13.45 -17.49 -17.04
CA ASP A 580 -14.81 -17.91 -17.41
C ASP A 580 -15.84 -16.76 -17.29
N GLY A 581 -15.56 -15.73 -16.48
CA GLY A 581 -16.45 -14.57 -16.35
C GLY A 581 -17.56 -14.76 -15.33
N ASN A 582 -17.31 -15.59 -14.33
CA ASN A 582 -18.25 -15.99 -13.29
C ASN A 582 -18.42 -14.89 -12.24
N PHE A 583 -19.52 -14.97 -11.50
CA PHE A 583 -19.84 -14.06 -10.41
C PHE A 583 -20.46 -14.83 -9.25
N ASP A 584 -19.59 -15.42 -8.42
CA ASP A 584 -19.97 -16.25 -7.27
C ASP A 584 -19.85 -15.43 -5.99
N VAL A 585 -20.90 -14.64 -5.72
CA VAL A 585 -20.92 -13.66 -4.64
C VAL A 585 -22.34 -13.56 -4.06
N ASP A 586 -22.44 -13.48 -2.74
CA ASP A 586 -23.67 -13.10 -2.05
C ASP A 586 -23.84 -11.58 -2.11
N LEU A 587 -25.05 -11.11 -2.41
CA LEU A 587 -25.34 -9.67 -2.44
C LEU A 587 -26.27 -9.32 -1.29
N ASP A 588 -25.89 -8.33 -0.49
CA ASP A 588 -26.78 -7.69 0.48
C ASP A 588 -26.85 -6.20 0.18
N ILE A 589 -27.93 -5.81 -0.49
CA ILE A 589 -28.17 -4.42 -0.87
C ILE A 589 -29.30 -3.89 0.01
N SER A 590 -28.93 -3.12 1.04
CA SER A 590 -29.84 -2.65 2.08
C SER A 590 -30.94 -1.72 1.58
N GLY A 591 -30.71 -1.06 0.44
CA GLY A 591 -31.62 -0.13 -0.20
C GLY A 591 -31.48 1.29 0.35
N ALA A 592 -31.24 2.26 -0.55
CA ALA A 592 -31.03 3.66 -0.15
C ALA A 592 -32.32 4.49 -0.15
N GLY A 593 -33.39 3.97 -0.77
CA GLY A 593 -34.65 4.69 -0.99
C GLY A 593 -34.45 5.90 -1.92
N GLY A 594 -34.89 5.80 -3.18
CA GLY A 594 -34.76 6.88 -4.16
C GLY A 594 -35.46 6.61 -5.49
N ASP A 595 -35.23 7.49 -6.47
CA ASP A 595 -35.80 7.39 -7.83
C ASP A 595 -35.09 6.35 -8.73
N GLN A 596 -33.94 5.82 -8.29
CA GLN A 596 -33.16 4.81 -9.03
C GLN A 596 -33.26 3.47 -8.31
N PRO A 597 -33.20 2.34 -9.06
CA PRO A 597 -33.18 1.03 -8.44
C PRO A 597 -31.93 0.84 -7.59
N ASP A 598 -32.10 0.19 -6.45
CA ASP A 598 -31.02 -0.11 -5.51
C ASP A 598 -30.00 -1.07 -6.14
N LEU A 599 -30.47 -2.00 -6.99
CA LEU A 599 -29.61 -2.73 -7.93
C LEU A 599 -29.92 -2.31 -9.36
N GLY A 600 -28.99 -1.68 -10.06
CA GLY A 600 -29.15 -1.29 -11.46
C GLY A 600 -28.99 -2.44 -12.44
N GLY A 601 -28.10 -2.27 -13.43
CA GLY A 601 -27.92 -3.27 -14.50
C GLY A 601 -26.87 -4.32 -14.17
N VAL A 602 -27.23 -5.60 -14.21
CA VAL A 602 -26.30 -6.73 -14.04
C VAL A 602 -26.08 -7.46 -15.36
N SER A 603 -24.82 -7.66 -15.74
CA SER A 603 -24.43 -8.38 -16.96
C SER A 603 -23.25 -9.32 -16.68
N ILE A 604 -23.56 -10.60 -16.45
CA ILE A 604 -22.59 -11.66 -16.19
C ILE A 604 -22.36 -12.45 -17.49
N LYS A 605 -21.08 -12.67 -17.83
CA LYS A 605 -20.65 -13.34 -19.06
C LYS A 605 -20.53 -14.85 -18.91
N GLY A 606 -20.08 -15.32 -17.75
CA GLY A 606 -20.00 -16.72 -17.37
C GLY A 606 -21.20 -17.13 -16.53
N ASP A 607 -20.92 -17.92 -15.49
CA ASP A 607 -21.91 -18.63 -14.67
C ASP A 607 -22.07 -17.97 -13.28
N ILE A 608 -23.13 -18.38 -12.59
CA ILE A 608 -23.29 -18.24 -11.14
C ILE A 608 -23.39 -19.67 -10.58
N PHE A 609 -22.42 -20.12 -9.78
CA PHE A 609 -22.46 -21.47 -9.19
C PHE A 609 -23.23 -21.54 -7.87
N SER A 610 -23.25 -20.43 -7.15
CA SER A 610 -24.02 -20.21 -5.94
C SER A 610 -24.09 -18.72 -5.63
N GLY A 611 -25.17 -18.28 -4.99
CA GLY A 611 -25.23 -16.94 -4.42
C GLY A 611 -26.58 -16.69 -3.76
N ASP A 612 -26.57 -15.95 -2.67
CA ASP A 612 -27.77 -15.43 -2.01
C ASP A 612 -27.81 -13.91 -2.20
N TRP A 613 -28.74 -13.44 -3.02
CA TRP A 613 -28.89 -12.02 -3.37
C TRP A 613 -30.15 -11.46 -2.71
N SER A 614 -29.97 -10.57 -1.75
CA SER A 614 -31.03 -9.85 -1.05
C SER A 614 -30.99 -8.37 -1.44
N ILE A 615 -32.02 -7.90 -2.12
CA ILE A 615 -32.14 -6.52 -2.60
C ILE A 615 -33.32 -5.86 -1.89
N GLY A 616 -33.05 -4.88 -1.01
CA GLY A 616 -34.07 -4.24 -0.17
C GLY A 616 -35.12 -3.41 -0.92
N GLY A 617 -34.87 -3.05 -2.18
CA GLY A 617 -35.81 -2.30 -3.01
C GLY A 617 -35.78 -2.72 -4.48
N ASP A 618 -35.88 -1.75 -5.39
CA ASP A 618 -36.05 -2.04 -6.83
C ASP A 618 -34.75 -2.57 -7.46
N ALA A 619 -34.91 -3.51 -8.41
CA ALA A 619 -33.83 -4.09 -9.20
C ALA A 619 -34.05 -3.90 -10.72
N GLY A 620 -32.96 -3.60 -11.42
CA GLY A 620 -32.92 -3.40 -12.86
C GLY A 620 -32.94 -4.72 -13.63
N SER A 621 -32.28 -4.71 -14.79
CA SER A 621 -32.18 -5.92 -15.62
C SER A 621 -31.00 -6.76 -15.16
N ILE A 622 -31.25 -8.02 -14.81
CA ILE A 622 -30.24 -9.01 -14.51
C ILE A 622 -30.09 -9.95 -15.71
N LYS A 623 -28.85 -10.07 -16.21
CA LYS A 623 -28.54 -10.91 -17.36
C LYS A 623 -27.31 -11.76 -17.09
N VAL A 624 -27.52 -13.06 -16.92
CA VAL A 624 -26.49 -14.09 -16.88
C VAL A 624 -26.45 -14.74 -18.26
N LYS A 625 -25.28 -14.76 -18.90
CA LYS A 625 -25.16 -15.41 -20.22
C LYS A 625 -24.93 -16.92 -20.11
N GLY A 626 -24.20 -17.33 -19.09
CA GLY A 626 -23.99 -18.73 -18.74
C GLY A 626 -25.12 -19.26 -17.88
N ASP A 627 -24.79 -20.28 -17.10
CA ASP A 627 -25.73 -21.04 -16.30
C ASP A 627 -25.80 -20.49 -14.86
N ALA A 628 -26.93 -20.70 -14.20
CA ALA A 628 -27.18 -20.30 -12.83
C ALA A 628 -27.51 -21.54 -12.00
N LEU A 629 -26.75 -21.78 -10.94
CA LEU A 629 -26.88 -22.92 -10.06
C LEU A 629 -27.00 -22.44 -8.62
N ASN A 630 -27.87 -23.07 -7.83
CA ASN A 630 -28.03 -22.80 -6.39
C ASN A 630 -28.11 -21.29 -6.06
N TRP A 631 -28.87 -20.56 -6.85
CA TRP A 631 -28.94 -19.11 -6.80
C TRP A 631 -30.29 -18.69 -6.22
N ASN A 632 -30.25 -17.96 -5.11
CA ASN A 632 -31.43 -17.36 -4.51
C ASN A 632 -31.39 -15.85 -4.77
N LEU A 633 -32.45 -15.32 -5.36
CA LEU A 633 -32.63 -13.89 -5.62
C LEU A 633 -33.91 -13.44 -4.93
N ASP A 634 -33.78 -12.54 -3.97
CA ASP A 634 -34.88 -11.89 -3.26
C ASP A 634 -34.85 -10.38 -3.54
N VAL A 635 -35.98 -9.84 -4.00
CA VAL A 635 -36.13 -8.44 -4.38
C VAL A 635 -37.37 -7.88 -3.67
N GLY A 636 -37.16 -6.97 -2.71
CA GLY A 636 -38.23 -6.30 -1.97
C GLY A 636 -39.04 -5.28 -2.79
N GLY A 637 -38.53 -4.89 -3.97
CA GLY A 637 -39.16 -3.95 -4.89
C GLY A 637 -39.66 -4.57 -6.20
N ASP A 638 -39.70 -3.74 -7.24
CA ASP A 638 -39.91 -4.18 -8.62
C ASP A 638 -38.62 -4.75 -9.20
N LEU A 639 -38.72 -5.84 -9.98
CA LEU A 639 -37.62 -6.35 -10.81
C LEU A 639 -37.91 -6.05 -12.27
N LYS A 640 -36.95 -5.46 -13.01
CA LYS A 640 -37.18 -5.17 -14.42
C LYS A 640 -37.23 -6.43 -15.27
N SER A 641 -36.15 -7.20 -15.26
CA SER A 641 -36.05 -8.44 -16.03
C SER A 641 -34.96 -9.33 -15.46
N VAL A 642 -35.11 -10.63 -15.61
CA VAL A 642 -34.06 -11.60 -15.28
C VAL A 642 -33.93 -12.60 -16.42
N ASP A 643 -32.72 -12.70 -16.96
CA ASP A 643 -32.38 -13.62 -18.05
C ASP A 643 -31.18 -14.49 -17.64
N PHE A 644 -31.25 -15.80 -17.84
CA PHE A 644 -30.12 -16.73 -17.63
C PHE A 644 -30.14 -17.91 -18.61
N GLY A 645 -29.02 -18.65 -18.69
CA GLY A 645 -28.85 -19.85 -19.49
C GLY A 645 -29.64 -21.03 -18.93
N GLU A 646 -28.95 -22.07 -18.45
CA GLU A 646 -29.57 -23.14 -17.67
C GLU A 646 -29.68 -22.77 -16.19
N GLY A 647 -30.85 -23.01 -15.60
CA GLY A 647 -31.08 -22.87 -14.16
C GLY A 647 -31.14 -24.22 -13.47
N THR A 648 -30.38 -24.42 -12.40
CA THR A 648 -30.53 -25.58 -11.52
C THR A 648 -30.70 -25.14 -10.07
N ASN A 649 -31.80 -25.50 -9.41
CA ASN A 649 -32.10 -25.09 -8.03
C ASN A 649 -32.00 -23.56 -7.84
N VAL A 650 -32.61 -22.82 -8.76
CA VAL A 650 -32.67 -21.35 -8.74
C VAL A 650 -33.99 -20.93 -8.10
N ASN A 651 -33.97 -20.04 -7.12
CA ASN A 651 -35.16 -19.49 -6.47
C ASN A 651 -35.19 -17.97 -6.66
N ILE A 652 -36.26 -17.45 -7.22
CA ILE A 652 -36.44 -16.02 -7.46
C ILE A 652 -37.72 -15.58 -6.78
N THR A 653 -37.61 -14.66 -5.83
CA THR A 653 -38.71 -13.99 -5.14
C THR A 653 -38.68 -12.51 -5.49
N VAL A 654 -39.82 -11.99 -5.92
CA VAL A 654 -40.02 -10.57 -6.21
C VAL A 654 -41.30 -10.12 -5.51
N GLU A 655 -41.16 -9.27 -4.49
CA GLU A 655 -42.29 -8.84 -3.66
C GLU A 655 -43.35 -8.05 -4.45
N ASN A 656 -42.97 -7.34 -5.53
CA ASN A 656 -43.89 -6.52 -6.34
C ASN A 656 -44.04 -7.03 -7.79
N GLU A 657 -43.52 -6.30 -8.80
CA GLU A 657 -43.72 -6.63 -10.22
C GLU A 657 -42.43 -7.03 -10.94
N LEU A 658 -42.46 -8.15 -11.68
CA LEU A 658 -41.52 -8.44 -12.76
C LEU A 658 -41.97 -7.75 -14.06
N THR A 659 -41.51 -6.52 -14.24
CA THR A 659 -42.12 -5.53 -15.16
C THR A 659 -41.86 -5.76 -16.64
N SER A 660 -40.80 -6.48 -17.02
CA SER A 660 -40.54 -6.85 -18.43
C SER A 660 -40.65 -8.35 -18.65
N GLY A 661 -40.16 -9.16 -17.72
CA GLY A 661 -40.32 -10.60 -17.73
C GLY A 661 -39.05 -11.39 -17.42
N LEU A 662 -39.19 -12.70 -17.55
CA LEU A 662 -38.17 -13.71 -17.33
C LEU A 662 -37.83 -14.41 -18.65
N GLY A 663 -36.54 -14.58 -18.94
CA GLY A 663 -36.04 -15.31 -20.11
C GLY A 663 -35.00 -16.37 -19.75
N VAL A 664 -35.34 -17.65 -19.95
CA VAL A 664 -34.46 -18.77 -19.59
C VAL A 664 -34.27 -19.73 -20.77
N ARG A 665 -33.10 -20.39 -20.86
CA ARG A 665 -32.92 -21.52 -21.80
C ARG A 665 -33.66 -22.74 -21.27
N SER A 666 -33.25 -23.28 -20.13
CA SER A 666 -33.88 -24.40 -19.43
C SER A 666 -33.80 -24.17 -17.92
N TRP A 667 -34.75 -24.71 -17.14
CA TRP A 667 -34.77 -24.55 -15.69
C TRP A 667 -35.24 -25.83 -15.03
N VAL A 668 -34.39 -26.40 -14.18
CA VAL A 668 -34.62 -27.64 -13.44
C VAL A 668 -34.50 -27.39 -11.93
N GLY A 669 -35.60 -27.50 -11.21
CA GLY A 669 -35.68 -27.29 -9.77
C GLY A 669 -35.61 -25.83 -9.33
N GLY A 670 -36.26 -25.55 -8.21
CA GLY A 670 -36.41 -24.21 -7.64
C GLY A 670 -37.72 -23.53 -8.04
N ASN A 671 -37.85 -22.25 -7.68
CA ASN A 671 -39.13 -21.55 -7.65
C ASN A 671 -39.04 -20.16 -8.28
N LEU A 672 -40.12 -19.72 -8.94
CA LEU A 672 -40.39 -18.30 -9.17
C LEU A 672 -41.61 -17.90 -8.34
N GLU A 673 -41.43 -16.96 -7.42
CA GLU A 673 -42.47 -16.37 -6.60
C GLU A 673 -42.57 -14.87 -6.90
N VAL A 674 -43.72 -14.41 -7.39
CA VAL A 674 -43.90 -13.01 -7.78
C VAL A 674 -45.35 -12.56 -7.60
N ASP A 675 -45.54 -11.29 -7.26
CA ASP A 675 -46.88 -10.71 -7.12
C ASP A 675 -47.51 -10.36 -8.49
N LYS A 676 -46.75 -9.72 -9.38
CA LYS A 676 -47.18 -9.37 -10.74
C LYS A 676 -46.13 -9.70 -11.79
N LEU A 677 -46.56 -10.21 -12.94
CA LEU A 677 -45.67 -10.70 -13.98
C LEU A 677 -46.18 -10.34 -15.38
N ARG A 678 -45.27 -9.88 -16.25
CA ARG A 678 -45.62 -9.57 -17.66
C ARG A 678 -45.35 -10.67 -18.64
N SER A 679 -44.21 -11.35 -18.54
CA SER A 679 -43.89 -12.43 -19.45
C SER A 679 -42.91 -13.44 -18.87
N VAL A 680 -43.09 -14.70 -19.25
CA VAL A 680 -42.14 -15.77 -19.00
C VAL A 680 -41.85 -16.47 -20.31
N LYS A 681 -40.57 -16.63 -20.59
CA LYS A 681 -40.09 -17.37 -21.75
C LYS A 681 -39.06 -18.41 -21.33
N VAL A 682 -39.38 -19.68 -21.51
CA VAL A 682 -38.41 -20.78 -21.42
C VAL A 682 -38.24 -21.35 -22.82
N SER A 683 -36.99 -21.42 -23.29
CA SER A 683 -36.73 -21.73 -24.71
C SER A 683 -36.61 -23.23 -25.00
N ASP A 684 -36.28 -24.02 -23.99
CA ASP A 684 -36.03 -25.47 -24.03
C ASP A 684 -36.88 -26.17 -22.94
N ASP A 685 -36.45 -27.34 -22.49
CA ASP A 685 -37.11 -28.14 -21.45
C ASP A 685 -37.13 -27.44 -20.08
N ALA A 686 -38.17 -27.71 -19.29
CA ALA A 686 -38.27 -27.20 -17.92
C ALA A 686 -38.95 -28.17 -16.95
N ASN A 687 -38.46 -28.14 -15.71
CA ASN A 687 -39.06 -28.79 -14.55
C ASN A 687 -38.94 -27.82 -13.37
N LEU A 688 -39.94 -26.95 -13.19
CA LEU A 688 -39.87 -25.87 -12.20
C LEU A 688 -41.25 -25.55 -11.62
N ILE A 689 -41.25 -24.92 -10.43
CA ILE A 689 -42.47 -24.46 -9.77
C ILE A 689 -42.60 -22.95 -9.97
N ILE A 690 -43.72 -22.48 -10.53
CA ILE A 690 -44.04 -21.05 -10.58
C ILE A 690 -45.27 -20.79 -9.73
N THR A 691 -45.12 -19.88 -8.78
CA THR A 691 -46.21 -19.37 -7.96
C THR A 691 -46.35 -17.86 -8.19
N VAL A 692 -47.52 -17.42 -8.64
CA VAL A 692 -47.87 -15.99 -8.69
C VAL A 692 -48.85 -15.71 -7.55
N ASN A 693 -48.40 -14.98 -6.52
CA ASN A 693 -49.07 -14.88 -5.23
C ASN A 693 -50.27 -13.93 -5.21
N ASN A 694 -50.20 -12.83 -5.95
CA ASN A 694 -51.24 -11.83 -5.88
C ASN A 694 -52.38 -12.17 -6.84
N ALA A 695 -53.61 -12.08 -6.33
CA ALA A 695 -54.86 -12.47 -6.99
C ALA A 695 -55.78 -11.26 -7.25
N ALA A 696 -55.24 -10.04 -7.33
CA ALA A 696 -56.00 -8.86 -7.71
C ALA A 696 -56.40 -8.92 -9.20
N GLN A 697 -57.59 -9.48 -9.46
CA GLN A 697 -58.18 -9.96 -10.73
C GLN A 697 -58.03 -9.07 -11.99
N ASP A 698 -57.69 -7.78 -11.89
CA ASP A 698 -57.86 -6.86 -13.01
C ASP A 698 -56.70 -6.80 -14.04
N ASP A 699 -55.46 -7.16 -13.67
CA ASP A 699 -54.27 -6.96 -14.55
C ASP A 699 -53.66 -8.25 -15.17
N PHE A 700 -54.07 -9.45 -14.76
CA PHE A 700 -53.44 -10.72 -15.20
C PHE A 700 -53.70 -11.09 -16.67
N LEU A 701 -54.67 -10.46 -17.32
CA LEU A 701 -54.97 -10.65 -18.74
C LEU A 701 -53.93 -10.01 -19.69
N THR A 702 -52.81 -9.55 -19.16
CA THR A 702 -51.69 -8.97 -19.91
C THR A 702 -50.49 -9.90 -20.03
N ALA A 703 -50.37 -10.94 -19.17
CA ALA A 703 -49.21 -11.80 -19.12
C ALA A 703 -49.11 -12.80 -20.28
N ASP A 704 -47.91 -12.96 -20.85
CA ASP A 704 -47.61 -13.98 -21.86
C ASP A 704 -46.64 -15.04 -21.34
N PHE A 705 -47.03 -16.31 -21.44
CA PHE A 705 -46.22 -17.47 -21.09
C PHE A 705 -45.87 -18.25 -22.37
N ASN A 706 -44.58 -18.44 -22.63
CA ASN A 706 -44.09 -19.11 -23.84
C ASN A 706 -42.98 -20.11 -23.51
N PHE A 707 -43.31 -21.37 -23.71
CA PHE A 707 -42.53 -22.51 -23.29
C PHE A 707 -42.18 -23.36 -24.52
N GLY A 708 -40.88 -23.52 -24.77
CA GLY A 708 -40.33 -24.06 -26.01
C GLY A 708 -40.20 -25.59 -26.05
N GLY A 709 -39.69 -26.18 -24.97
CA GLY A 709 -39.44 -27.62 -24.85
C GLY A 709 -40.51 -28.39 -24.08
N ASP A 710 -40.11 -29.54 -23.55
CA ASP A 710 -40.93 -30.45 -22.76
C ASP A 710 -41.00 -30.01 -21.28
N PHE A 711 -42.14 -30.31 -20.65
CA PHE A 711 -42.46 -29.96 -19.27
C PHE A 711 -42.81 -31.22 -18.51
N SER A 712 -42.11 -31.48 -17.41
CA SER A 712 -42.37 -32.64 -16.57
C SER A 712 -42.39 -32.26 -15.09
N GLY A 713 -43.33 -32.80 -14.31
CA GLY A 713 -43.36 -32.66 -12.83
C GLY A 713 -43.59 -31.23 -12.31
N SER A 714 -44.00 -30.31 -13.18
CA SER A 714 -44.07 -28.88 -12.86
C SER A 714 -45.42 -28.48 -12.30
N VAL A 715 -45.44 -27.56 -11.33
CA VAL A 715 -46.66 -26.99 -10.76
C VAL A 715 -46.70 -25.49 -11.06
N PHE A 716 -47.80 -25.07 -11.69
CA PHE A 716 -48.04 -23.68 -12.06
C PHE A 716 -49.30 -23.16 -11.38
N VAL A 717 -49.17 -22.09 -10.63
CA VAL A 717 -50.30 -21.38 -10.02
C VAL A 717 -50.31 -19.94 -10.50
N PHE A 718 -51.33 -19.57 -11.26
CA PHE A 718 -51.46 -18.26 -11.89
C PHE A 718 -52.77 -17.57 -11.53
N GLY A 719 -52.75 -16.23 -11.50
CA GLY A 719 -53.95 -15.42 -11.51
C GLY A 719 -54.73 -15.62 -12.81
N GLY A 720 -54.17 -15.27 -13.96
CA GLY A 720 -54.77 -15.41 -15.30
C GLY A 720 -53.72 -15.19 -16.40
N ALA A 721 -54.09 -15.30 -17.68
CA ALA A 721 -53.11 -15.12 -18.76
C ALA A 721 -53.71 -14.58 -20.08
N ARG A 722 -52.92 -13.76 -20.79
CA ARG A 722 -53.23 -13.36 -22.16
C ARG A 722 -52.96 -14.49 -23.15
N ASN A 723 -51.76 -15.05 -23.09
CA ASN A 723 -51.37 -16.18 -23.91
C ASN A 723 -50.57 -17.15 -23.06
N LEU A 724 -50.96 -18.41 -23.10
CA LEU A 724 -50.18 -19.53 -22.59
C LEU A 724 -49.85 -20.43 -23.77
N VAL A 725 -48.56 -20.61 -24.04
CA VAL A 725 -48.09 -21.47 -25.13
C VAL A 725 -47.05 -22.41 -24.57
N VAL A 726 -47.35 -23.71 -24.57
CA VAL A 726 -46.38 -24.80 -24.40
C VAL A 726 -46.28 -25.53 -25.74
N LYS A 727 -45.08 -25.61 -26.32
CA LYS A 727 -44.88 -26.23 -27.63
C LYS A 727 -44.54 -27.72 -27.55
N GLY A 728 -43.77 -28.11 -26.55
CA GLY A 728 -43.39 -29.51 -26.32
C GLY A 728 -44.49 -30.32 -25.64
N THR A 729 -44.08 -31.43 -25.05
CA THR A 729 -44.92 -32.34 -24.28
C THR A 729 -45.07 -31.81 -22.85
N VAL A 730 -46.27 -31.88 -22.30
CA VAL A 730 -46.57 -31.63 -20.89
C VAL A 730 -46.88 -32.97 -20.25
N ASP A 731 -46.09 -33.39 -19.28
CA ASP A 731 -46.15 -34.71 -18.65
C ASP A 731 -46.17 -34.60 -17.12
N ASP A 732 -47.09 -35.26 -16.43
CA ASP A 732 -47.19 -35.24 -14.96
C ASP A 732 -47.11 -33.82 -14.36
N ALA A 733 -47.80 -32.86 -14.98
CA ALA A 733 -47.76 -31.45 -14.60
C ALA A 733 -49.13 -30.94 -14.16
N GLU A 734 -49.12 -29.90 -13.33
CA GLU A 734 -50.34 -29.27 -12.82
C GLU A 734 -50.37 -27.78 -13.17
N PHE A 735 -51.44 -27.35 -13.83
CA PHE A 735 -51.70 -25.95 -14.17
C PHE A 735 -52.98 -25.46 -13.52
N ARG A 736 -52.87 -24.52 -12.58
CA ARG A 736 -54.02 -23.89 -11.91
C ARG A 736 -54.09 -22.41 -12.23
N PHE A 737 -55.21 -21.98 -12.80
CA PHE A 737 -55.51 -20.58 -13.07
C PHE A 737 -56.73 -20.13 -12.27
N ALA A 738 -56.56 -19.09 -11.46
CA ALA A 738 -57.62 -18.52 -10.64
C ALA A 738 -58.64 -17.69 -11.45
N ASP A 739 -58.28 -17.28 -12.67
CA ASP A 739 -59.02 -16.37 -13.55
C ASP A 739 -58.90 -16.77 -15.04
N GLU A 740 -59.49 -15.98 -15.96
CA GLU A 740 -59.63 -16.29 -17.38
C GLU A 740 -58.26 -16.40 -18.08
N VAL A 741 -58.11 -17.43 -18.91
CA VAL A 741 -57.02 -17.55 -19.88
C VAL A 741 -57.54 -17.22 -21.28
N ARG A 742 -57.05 -16.15 -21.93
CA ARG A 742 -57.58 -15.78 -23.26
C ARG A 742 -57.22 -16.81 -24.33
N ASN A 743 -55.96 -17.19 -24.43
CA ASN A 743 -55.52 -18.22 -25.36
C ASN A 743 -54.55 -19.18 -24.66
N ALA A 744 -54.93 -20.43 -24.56
CA ALA A 744 -54.07 -21.52 -24.15
C ALA A 744 -53.77 -22.43 -25.35
N ARG A 745 -52.50 -22.71 -25.57
CA ARG A 745 -52.01 -23.66 -26.57
C ARG A 745 -50.99 -24.57 -25.92
N PHE A 746 -51.25 -25.86 -25.98
CA PHE A 746 -50.30 -26.88 -25.55
C PHE A 746 -49.83 -27.70 -26.75
N GLY A 747 -48.69 -28.37 -26.62
CA GLY A 747 -48.26 -29.41 -27.53
C GLY A 747 -49.03 -30.67 -27.20
N ARG A 748 -48.33 -31.73 -26.84
CA ARG A 748 -48.93 -32.96 -26.34
C ARG A 748 -49.13 -32.86 -24.83
N ILE A 749 -50.22 -33.39 -24.30
CA ILE A 749 -50.48 -33.44 -22.85
C ILE A 749 -50.59 -34.89 -22.43
N THR A 750 -49.86 -35.30 -21.39
CA THR A 750 -49.88 -36.63 -20.80
C THR A 750 -49.98 -36.55 -19.29
N ASP A 751 -50.91 -37.32 -18.70
CA ASP A 751 -51.08 -37.47 -17.24
C ASP A 751 -51.03 -36.14 -16.45
N SER A 752 -51.56 -35.06 -17.02
CA SER A 752 -51.43 -33.70 -16.49
C SER A 752 -52.79 -33.07 -16.24
N ASP A 753 -52.87 -32.31 -15.14
CA ASP A 753 -54.08 -31.65 -14.69
C ASP A 753 -54.07 -30.17 -15.06
N ILE A 754 -55.14 -29.70 -15.68
CA ILE A 754 -55.33 -28.31 -16.06
C ILE A 754 -56.65 -27.81 -15.47
N GLU A 755 -56.55 -26.93 -14.50
CA GLU A 755 -57.65 -26.23 -13.88
C GLU A 755 -57.62 -24.75 -14.29
N MET A 756 -58.65 -24.28 -14.98
CA MET A 756 -58.86 -22.87 -15.26
C MET A 756 -60.21 -22.47 -14.70
N LEU A 757 -60.26 -21.89 -13.49
CA LEU A 757 -61.51 -21.64 -12.77
C LEU A 757 -62.50 -20.82 -13.61
N ASN A 758 -62.08 -19.66 -14.13
CA ASN A 758 -62.90 -18.86 -15.04
C ASN A 758 -62.77 -19.28 -16.53
N GLY A 759 -62.15 -20.43 -16.77
CA GLY A 759 -61.98 -21.08 -18.07
C GLY A 759 -61.15 -20.31 -19.10
N ALA A 760 -61.35 -20.62 -20.39
CA ALA A 760 -60.57 -20.06 -21.48
C ALA A 760 -61.38 -19.69 -22.73
N ARG A 761 -61.00 -18.60 -23.43
CA ARG A 761 -61.63 -18.29 -24.74
C ARG A 761 -61.21 -19.26 -25.82
N LYS A 762 -60.00 -19.80 -25.72
CA LYS A 762 -59.49 -20.78 -26.66
C LYS A 762 -58.44 -21.64 -25.97
N LEU A 763 -58.75 -22.92 -25.81
CA LEU A 763 -57.84 -23.98 -25.43
C LEU A 763 -57.56 -24.82 -26.67
N THR A 764 -56.29 -24.94 -27.04
CA THR A 764 -55.82 -25.78 -28.14
C THR A 764 -54.72 -26.69 -27.69
N PHE A 765 -54.69 -27.93 -28.19
CA PHE A 765 -53.61 -28.87 -27.92
C PHE A 765 -53.43 -29.81 -29.12
N THR A 766 -52.30 -30.52 -29.17
CA THR A 766 -52.02 -31.50 -30.23
C THR A 766 -52.87 -32.74 -29.99
N ASP A 767 -52.68 -33.37 -28.84
CA ASP A 767 -53.43 -34.51 -28.29
C ASP A 767 -53.32 -34.48 -26.76
N TRP A 768 -54.26 -35.11 -26.08
CA TRP A 768 -54.29 -35.19 -24.61
C TRP A 768 -54.57 -36.64 -24.18
N ASN A 769 -53.70 -37.21 -23.35
CA ASN A 769 -53.82 -38.57 -22.85
C ASN A 769 -53.55 -38.66 -21.33
N GLY A 770 -54.58 -38.88 -20.52
CA GLY A 770 -54.49 -38.91 -19.06
C GLY A 770 -54.64 -37.53 -18.41
N GLY A 771 -54.85 -37.53 -17.09
CA GLY A 771 -55.11 -36.32 -16.30
C GLY A 771 -56.54 -35.77 -16.42
N GLU A 772 -56.72 -34.51 -16.00
CA GLU A 772 -58.03 -33.88 -15.89
C GLU A 772 -58.07 -32.43 -16.39
N LEU A 773 -59.16 -32.05 -17.06
CA LEU A 773 -59.49 -30.66 -17.39
C LEU A 773 -60.66 -30.17 -16.51
N ARG A 774 -60.45 -29.09 -15.75
CA ARG A 774 -61.46 -28.44 -14.90
C ARG A 774 -61.69 -26.97 -15.24
N GLY A 775 -62.92 -26.49 -15.11
CA GLY A 775 -63.21 -25.04 -15.13
C GLY A 775 -64.63 -24.65 -15.52
N ASP A 776 -65.00 -23.39 -15.29
CA ASP A 776 -66.39 -22.94 -15.43
C ASP A 776 -66.80 -22.56 -16.86
N GLN A 777 -65.91 -21.98 -17.66
CA GLN A 777 -66.31 -21.24 -18.88
C GLN A 777 -65.33 -21.37 -20.06
N TYR A 778 -65.63 -22.22 -21.04
CA TYR A 778 -64.76 -22.41 -22.21
C TYR A 778 -65.43 -22.03 -23.53
N ARG A 779 -64.93 -21.01 -24.25
CA ARG A 779 -65.53 -20.73 -25.58
C ARG A 779 -65.14 -21.78 -26.63
N LYS A 780 -63.91 -22.28 -26.57
CA LYS A 780 -63.43 -23.26 -27.55
C LYS A 780 -62.37 -24.16 -26.94
N ILE A 781 -62.57 -25.46 -27.07
CA ILE A 781 -61.59 -26.52 -26.77
C ILE A 781 -61.35 -27.25 -28.08
N GLN A 782 -60.10 -27.35 -28.52
CA GLN A 782 -59.76 -28.00 -29.78
C GLN A 782 -58.47 -28.83 -29.71
N ALA A 783 -58.61 -30.14 -29.92
CA ALA A 783 -57.51 -31.02 -30.25
C ALA A 783 -57.20 -30.92 -31.76
N THR A 784 -55.94 -30.68 -32.11
CA THR A 784 -55.55 -30.29 -33.48
C THR A 784 -54.85 -31.40 -34.25
N GLY A 785 -54.27 -32.39 -33.57
CA GLY A 785 -53.35 -33.37 -34.13
C GLY A 785 -52.07 -32.72 -34.68
N SER A 786 -51.07 -33.51 -35.06
CA SER A 786 -49.81 -32.97 -35.59
C SER A 786 -49.89 -32.56 -37.06
N ASP A 787 -49.17 -31.51 -37.45
CA ASP A 787 -49.23 -30.94 -38.82
C ASP A 787 -48.81 -31.90 -39.93
N ARG A 788 -48.04 -32.93 -39.59
CA ARG A 788 -47.62 -33.99 -40.51
C ARG A 788 -48.60 -35.17 -40.57
N GLY A 789 -49.69 -35.15 -39.80
CA GLY A 789 -50.73 -36.18 -39.77
C GLY A 789 -50.34 -37.46 -39.02
N ASN A 790 -49.23 -37.44 -38.28
CA ASN A 790 -48.72 -38.63 -37.57
C ASN A 790 -49.31 -38.80 -36.16
N VAL A 791 -49.99 -37.78 -35.65
CA VAL A 791 -50.62 -37.79 -34.33
C VAL A 791 -52.06 -37.30 -34.55
N PRO A 792 -53.07 -38.17 -34.38
CA PRO A 792 -54.47 -37.75 -34.37
C PRO A 792 -54.73 -36.74 -33.25
N GLY A 793 -55.74 -35.88 -33.42
CA GLY A 793 -56.11 -34.92 -32.38
C GLY A 793 -56.98 -35.54 -31.30
N ASP A 794 -56.44 -36.52 -30.56
CA ASP A 794 -57.19 -37.29 -29.57
C ASP A 794 -57.42 -36.51 -28.28
N ILE A 795 -58.52 -36.80 -27.60
CA ILE A 795 -58.83 -36.34 -26.24
C ILE A 795 -59.14 -37.56 -25.37
N ARG A 796 -58.23 -37.89 -24.46
CA ARG A 796 -58.33 -39.02 -23.53
C ARG A 796 -58.09 -38.63 -22.08
N ALA A 797 -58.81 -37.62 -21.60
CA ALA A 797 -58.66 -37.07 -20.25
C ALA A 797 -60.03 -36.88 -19.62
N THR A 798 -60.11 -36.86 -18.28
CA THR A 798 -61.37 -36.57 -17.58
C THR A 798 -61.75 -35.10 -17.80
N ILE A 799 -63.00 -34.82 -18.13
CA ILE A 799 -63.47 -33.45 -18.44
C ILE A 799 -64.56 -33.05 -17.45
N ASN A 800 -64.28 -32.08 -16.59
CA ASN A 800 -65.24 -31.54 -15.61
C ASN A 800 -65.44 -30.04 -15.83
N LEU A 801 -66.49 -29.67 -16.56
CA LEU A 801 -66.70 -28.30 -17.02
C LEU A 801 -68.05 -27.71 -16.61
N GLY A 802 -68.08 -26.40 -16.37
CA GLY A 802 -69.29 -25.61 -16.33
C GLY A 802 -69.94 -25.56 -17.71
N GLN A 803 -69.63 -24.53 -18.51
CA GLN A 803 -70.16 -24.39 -19.86
C GLN A 803 -69.10 -24.25 -20.95
N PHE A 804 -69.40 -24.74 -22.15
CA PHE A 804 -68.60 -24.44 -23.34
C PHE A 804 -69.39 -24.17 -24.61
N LEU A 805 -68.80 -23.44 -25.57
CA LEU A 805 -69.41 -23.18 -26.88
C LEU A 805 -68.98 -24.18 -27.97
N LEU A 806 -67.72 -24.62 -28.01
CA LEU A 806 -67.24 -25.61 -28.98
C LEU A 806 -66.20 -26.55 -28.36
N LEU A 807 -66.44 -27.87 -28.46
CA LEU A 807 -65.44 -28.93 -28.29
C LEU A 807 -65.20 -29.59 -29.64
N ARG A 808 -63.94 -29.68 -30.09
CA ARG A 808 -63.60 -30.22 -31.41
C ARG A 808 -62.35 -31.10 -31.39
N THR A 809 -62.39 -32.24 -32.08
CA THR A 809 -61.18 -32.99 -32.48
C THR A 809 -60.88 -32.77 -33.97
N SER A 810 -59.68 -33.09 -34.43
CA SER A 810 -59.26 -32.88 -35.82
C SER A 810 -58.35 -34.02 -36.28
N ARG A 811 -58.17 -34.17 -37.61
CA ARG A 811 -57.29 -35.18 -38.22
C ARG A 811 -57.62 -36.63 -37.82
N GLY A 812 -58.91 -36.95 -37.73
CA GLY A 812 -59.38 -38.27 -37.31
C GLY A 812 -59.15 -38.57 -35.83
N GLY A 813 -59.04 -37.53 -35.00
CA GLY A 813 -58.85 -37.68 -33.56
C GLY A 813 -60.12 -38.15 -32.85
N ASP A 814 -59.94 -39.10 -31.95
CA ASP A 814 -60.99 -39.74 -31.17
C ASP A 814 -61.27 -38.99 -29.86
N LEU A 815 -62.45 -39.24 -29.31
CA LEU A 815 -62.83 -38.80 -27.96
C LEU A 815 -63.02 -40.04 -27.08
N GLU A 816 -62.24 -40.15 -26.02
CA GLU A 816 -62.27 -41.25 -25.04
C GLU A 816 -62.24 -40.66 -23.61
N THR A 817 -63.39 -40.29 -23.06
CA THR A 817 -63.45 -39.49 -21.82
C THR A 817 -64.68 -39.77 -20.98
N ASP A 818 -64.50 -39.68 -19.66
CA ASP A 818 -65.58 -39.40 -18.74
C ASP A 818 -65.75 -37.88 -18.60
N ALA A 819 -66.89 -37.36 -19.06
CA ALA A 819 -67.16 -35.94 -19.11
C ALA A 819 -68.42 -35.55 -18.31
N SER A 820 -68.28 -34.64 -17.36
CA SER A 820 -69.37 -33.98 -16.64
C SER A 820 -69.43 -32.51 -17.02
N ILE A 821 -70.53 -32.10 -17.68
CA ILE A 821 -70.67 -30.79 -18.29
C ILE A 821 -71.98 -30.14 -17.82
N GLN A 822 -71.94 -28.90 -17.33
CA GLN A 822 -73.16 -28.17 -16.99
C GLN A 822 -73.90 -27.64 -18.22
N ALA A 823 -73.20 -27.12 -19.24
CA ALA A 823 -73.82 -26.76 -20.52
C ALA A 823 -72.88 -26.87 -21.73
N ALA A 824 -73.38 -27.36 -22.85
CA ALA A 824 -72.62 -27.55 -24.08
C ALA A 824 -73.25 -26.82 -25.27
N GLY A 825 -72.42 -26.21 -26.12
CA GLY A 825 -72.80 -25.70 -27.44
C GLY A 825 -72.67 -26.78 -28.51
N THR A 826 -71.53 -26.83 -29.19
CA THR A 826 -71.24 -27.83 -30.25
C THR A 826 -70.15 -28.80 -29.82
N ILE A 827 -70.36 -30.09 -30.02
CA ILE A 827 -69.35 -31.14 -29.93
C ILE A 827 -69.13 -31.72 -31.34
N ASP A 828 -67.93 -31.54 -31.89
CA ASP A 828 -67.57 -31.91 -33.27
C ASP A 828 -66.35 -32.85 -33.28
N ILE A 829 -66.62 -34.15 -33.36
CA ILE A 829 -65.60 -35.20 -33.28
C ILE A 829 -65.30 -35.71 -34.69
N ALA A 830 -64.03 -35.62 -35.08
CA ALA A 830 -63.57 -36.00 -36.41
C ALA A 830 -63.31 -37.51 -36.55
N GLY A 831 -62.94 -38.18 -35.47
CA GLY A 831 -62.80 -39.64 -35.36
C GLY A 831 -64.01 -40.28 -34.69
N ASP A 832 -63.76 -41.30 -33.87
CA ASP A 832 -64.76 -42.03 -33.13
C ASP A 832 -64.92 -41.50 -31.69
N ILE A 833 -66.07 -41.78 -31.09
CA ILE A 833 -66.29 -41.63 -29.63
C ILE A 833 -66.20 -43.04 -29.06
N VAL A 834 -65.19 -43.30 -28.24
CA VAL A 834 -64.84 -44.64 -27.73
C VAL A 834 -64.91 -44.64 -26.21
N ASP A 835 -65.49 -45.69 -25.62
CA ASP A 835 -65.50 -45.93 -24.17
C ASP A 835 -65.74 -44.68 -23.28
N SER A 836 -66.66 -43.81 -23.72
CA SER A 836 -66.90 -42.50 -23.11
C SER A 836 -68.28 -42.41 -22.44
N GLU A 837 -68.35 -41.82 -21.26
CA GLU A 837 -69.59 -41.39 -20.62
C GLU A 837 -69.69 -39.85 -20.58
N ILE A 838 -70.65 -39.28 -21.30
CA ILE A 838 -70.85 -37.82 -21.39
C ILE A 838 -72.17 -37.42 -20.73
N PHE A 839 -72.08 -36.74 -19.60
CA PHE A 839 -73.22 -36.24 -18.84
C PHE A 839 -73.37 -34.73 -19.00
N ILE A 840 -74.48 -34.28 -19.60
CA ILE A 840 -74.81 -32.86 -19.78
C ILE A 840 -76.04 -32.53 -18.94
N THR A 841 -75.91 -31.61 -17.99
CA THR A 841 -76.94 -31.35 -16.97
C THR A 841 -77.80 -30.09 -17.19
N GLY A 842 -77.43 -29.22 -18.13
CA GLY A 842 -78.11 -27.96 -18.46
C GLY A 842 -77.74 -27.38 -19.85
N GLY A 843 -78.48 -26.38 -20.32
CA GLY A 843 -78.27 -25.71 -21.62
C GLY A 843 -79.47 -25.79 -22.59
N ASN A 844 -79.73 -24.70 -23.32
CA ASN A 844 -80.64 -24.71 -24.48
C ASN A 844 -79.87 -25.26 -25.69
N GLN A 845 -80.48 -26.22 -26.38
CA GLN A 845 -79.98 -26.98 -27.54
C GLN A 845 -79.05 -26.23 -28.50
#